data_AF-A0A841RNC7-F1
#
_entry.id   AF-A0A841RNC7-F1
#
_cell.length_a   1.000
_cell.length_b   1.000
_cell.length_c   1.000
_cell.angle_alpha   90.00
_cell.angle_beta   90.00
_cell.angle_gamma   90.00
#
_symmetry.space_group_name_H-M   'P 1'
#
loop_
_entity.id
_entity.type
_entity.pdbx_description
1 polymer ?
#
loop_
_entity_poly.entity_id
_entity_poly.type
_entity_poly.pdbx_seq_one_letter_code
_entity_poly.pdbx_strand_id
1 'polypeptide(L)'
;MFKKVTALSILSAIFLLLISHTVSADTGENLLQNGTFDDDIWEEDTWIFSEIDWDTVTIQQEDVESNVALNYFFQPDSGDDSSFRMEQEVTLSAGNYVLTLDSMGGEGSSVQLFAGEKLGPEIETTGWLNWETLQLEIEVHEETTLQVGMIVNGPAEAWGYIDNVSLMKQGEKIPIPVESDIFVERVPGIDEDFIKGVDISSIIALENSGVTFYNEEGIEQDIFTTLSESGINYIRVRVWNDPFDSQGNGYGGGNNDLETAIEIGKRATENNMKLLVNFHYSDFWADPGKQQAPKAWENMPFEEKRHALYEFTKDSLEQIRSAGIDIGMVQVGNETNNAMAGENNWERISELFNAGSQAVREIDPNILVALHFTNPETTGRYDNIAKILDDNNVDYDVFASSYYPFWHGSLDNLTTVLKNVADTYDKKVMVAETSYTYTDEDGDGHANTAPDAASQRLDYPISVQGQVHAIRDVFEAVVNVGDAGIGVFYWEPAWLPVGPRDDLENNQRLWEEFGSGWAASYAAEYDPNDAGEWYGGSAVDNQALFDFNGMPLPSLKMFNFLDTGAIAAVQIEDVQDIELQVNKGETITLPESVTAIFNDGTEKAVPVEWDEQALEDLINADLGTYIVSGVLEDGMSVDAHITIQAENFVQNPSFELDDISMWELIYLNGTSEQASIKNNPSDARTGDYSVGYWSDDVIDFMITQTITDLEPGYYNLSMHNQGGDTTDSNMYLFAETEDGNITKDTTVEGWDEWVFTEIEKIKVTDGVLTIGAHIQTNPRAWGSLDDFYLYKVGELDKESVPEESTPEKTEEDEETDKEETSVDNNRDTTEDLVNNENNSIENTNGDNAQINDKNGDIDDQAKHLLPQTATSIYSYLLVGVILIIGGIITYIVYQKRKRTI
;
A
#
# COMPACT_ATOMS: atom_id res chain seq x y z
N MET A 1 29.18 24.51 -79.66
CA MET A 1 27.77 24.12 -79.45
C MET A 1 27.76 22.63 -79.16
N PHE A 2 27.35 22.12 -77.98
CA PHE A 2 27.10 22.78 -76.69
C PHE A 2 26.99 21.67 -75.60
N LYS A 3 27.66 21.83 -74.42
CA LYS A 3 27.63 20.87 -73.28
C LYS A 3 28.21 19.46 -73.61
N LYS A 4 28.62 18.60 -72.66
CA LYS A 4 28.79 18.71 -71.19
C LYS A 4 30.01 17.85 -70.79
N VAL A 5 30.93 18.37 -69.98
CA VAL A 5 32.08 17.67 -69.38
C VAL A 5 32.32 18.30 -67.98
N THR A 6 33.04 17.62 -67.10
CA THR A 6 33.47 18.05 -65.73
C THR A 6 32.36 18.13 -64.69
N ALA A 7 32.34 17.12 -63.80
CA ALA A 7 31.68 17.12 -62.50
C ALA A 7 32.29 16.00 -61.62
N LEU A 8 33.62 16.00 -61.46
CA LEU A 8 34.38 15.00 -60.69
C LEU A 8 35.40 15.71 -59.78
N SER A 9 34.93 16.73 -59.04
CA SER A 9 35.81 17.62 -58.26
C SER A 9 35.10 18.36 -57.09
N ILE A 10 33.87 18.00 -56.74
CA ILE A 10 33.07 18.71 -55.71
C ILE A 10 32.31 17.71 -54.82
N LEU A 11 33.04 16.74 -54.23
CA LEU A 11 32.51 15.83 -53.21
C LEU A 11 33.58 15.43 -52.17
N SER A 12 34.58 16.30 -51.97
CA SER A 12 35.73 16.04 -51.08
C SER A 12 36.22 17.33 -50.40
N ALA A 13 35.28 18.25 -50.12
CA ALA A 13 35.54 19.57 -49.55
C ALA A 13 34.44 20.06 -48.58
N ILE A 14 33.50 19.17 -48.21
CA ILE A 14 32.46 19.42 -47.20
C ILE A 14 32.41 18.19 -46.27
N PHE A 15 33.58 17.80 -45.79
CA PHE A 15 33.79 16.69 -44.84
C PHE A 15 35.08 16.94 -44.01
N LEU A 16 35.37 18.22 -43.77
CA LEU A 16 36.65 18.71 -43.24
C LEU A 16 36.49 20.12 -42.62
N LEU A 17 35.33 20.36 -42.00
CA LEU A 17 35.01 21.58 -41.26
C LEU A 17 33.84 21.34 -40.29
N LEU A 18 34.00 20.31 -39.46
CA LEU A 18 33.21 19.99 -38.25
C LEU A 18 34.03 18.98 -37.44
N ILE A 19 35.16 19.45 -36.90
CA ILE A 19 35.93 18.77 -35.84
C ILE A 19 36.26 19.85 -34.82
N SER A 20 35.34 20.02 -33.88
CA SER A 20 35.42 20.90 -32.73
C SER A 20 34.67 20.20 -31.60
N HIS A 21 35.40 19.30 -30.94
CA HIS A 21 35.10 18.62 -29.68
C HIS A 21 33.64 18.69 -29.18
N THR A 22 32.80 17.76 -29.64
CA THR A 22 31.87 17.13 -28.71
C THR A 22 32.71 16.15 -27.88
N VAL A 23 32.99 16.49 -26.63
CA VAL A 23 33.39 15.49 -25.64
C VAL A 23 32.21 14.51 -25.51
N SER A 24 32.48 13.21 -25.38
CA SER A 24 31.40 12.29 -24.99
C SER A 24 31.09 12.62 -23.54
N ALA A 25 29.81 12.87 -23.21
CA ALA A 25 29.41 12.66 -21.83
C ALA A 25 29.80 11.21 -21.48
N ASP A 26 30.58 11.06 -20.41
CA ASP A 26 30.91 9.77 -19.81
C ASP A 26 29.90 9.68 -18.65
N THR A 27 28.80 8.99 -18.91
CA THR A 27 27.61 9.01 -18.07
C THR A 27 27.70 7.89 -17.03
N GLY A 28 27.81 8.26 -15.76
CA GLY A 28 27.79 7.33 -14.63
C GLY A 28 26.76 7.76 -13.60
N GLU A 29 26.61 6.97 -12.55
CA GLU A 29 25.75 7.29 -11.41
C GLU A 29 26.15 8.62 -10.76
N ASN A 30 25.17 9.44 -10.36
CA ASN A 30 25.44 10.68 -9.62
C ASN A 30 25.57 10.38 -8.11
N LEU A 31 26.78 10.53 -7.58
CA LEU A 31 27.08 10.31 -6.16
C LEU A 31 26.80 11.55 -5.28
N LEU A 32 25.85 12.39 -5.68
CA LEU A 32 25.36 13.57 -4.95
C LEU A 32 23.84 13.50 -4.82
N GLN A 33 23.31 13.85 -3.65
CA GLN A 33 21.87 13.99 -3.42
C GLN A 33 21.38 15.35 -3.93
N ASN A 34 20.10 15.43 -4.34
CA ASN A 34 19.44 16.66 -4.82
C ASN A 34 20.35 17.50 -5.76
N GLY A 35 20.84 16.87 -6.84
CA GLY A 35 21.78 17.48 -7.79
C GLY A 35 21.13 18.35 -8.86
N THR A 36 19.83 18.18 -9.08
CA THR A 36 18.98 18.95 -10.01
C THR A 36 18.22 20.08 -9.33
N PHE A 37 18.16 20.10 -7.99
CA PHE A 37 17.41 21.09 -7.20
C PHE A 37 15.89 21.00 -7.34
N ASP A 38 15.35 19.84 -7.68
CA ASP A 38 13.90 19.59 -7.71
C ASP A 38 13.32 19.40 -6.28
N ASP A 39 14.07 18.80 -5.35
CA ASP A 39 13.71 18.68 -3.92
C ASP A 39 14.05 19.96 -3.14
N ASP A 40 13.36 20.28 -2.03
CA ASP A 40 13.68 21.47 -1.22
C ASP A 40 15.10 21.38 -0.62
N ILE A 41 15.96 22.33 -0.98
CA ILE A 41 17.37 22.39 -0.54
C ILE A 41 17.56 22.68 0.96
N TRP A 42 16.49 23.08 1.66
CA TRP A 42 16.49 23.39 3.08
C TRP A 42 15.97 22.23 3.94
N GLU A 43 15.39 21.20 3.33
CA GLU A 43 15.02 19.96 4.03
C GLU A 43 16.20 18.96 4.07
N GLU A 44 16.17 18.11 5.09
CA GLU A 44 17.17 17.08 5.43
C GLU A 44 18.67 17.50 5.52
N ASP A 45 18.99 18.81 5.52
CA ASP A 45 20.37 19.35 5.46
C ASP A 45 21.17 18.84 4.23
N THR A 46 20.50 18.52 3.11
CA THR A 46 21.10 17.87 1.91
C THR A 46 22.29 18.63 1.30
N TRP A 47 22.34 19.96 1.42
CA TRP A 47 23.44 20.78 0.94
C TRP A 47 23.97 21.72 2.03
N ILE A 48 25.25 21.58 2.38
CA ILE A 48 25.88 22.40 3.42
C ILE A 48 26.38 23.72 2.83
N PHE A 49 25.76 24.83 3.23
CA PHE A 49 26.24 26.17 2.90
C PHE A 49 27.30 26.64 3.90
N SER A 50 28.51 26.98 3.42
CA SER A 50 29.62 27.42 4.26
C SER A 50 30.34 28.66 3.70
N GLU A 51 31.10 29.35 4.55
CA GLU A 51 31.74 30.66 4.27
C GLU A 51 30.80 31.80 3.77
N ILE A 52 29.48 31.62 3.90
CA ILE A 52 28.42 32.57 3.50
C ILE A 52 28.12 33.64 4.57
N ASP A 53 27.70 34.84 4.12
CA ASP A 53 27.10 35.89 4.95
C ASP A 53 25.68 36.20 4.47
N TRP A 54 24.69 35.66 5.19
CA TRP A 54 23.25 35.75 4.86
C TRP A 54 22.67 37.18 4.95
N ASP A 55 23.34 38.15 5.58
CA ASP A 55 22.95 39.56 5.46
C ASP A 55 23.24 40.12 4.05
N THR A 56 24.03 39.40 3.22
CA THR A 56 24.59 39.89 1.96
C THR A 56 24.32 39.03 0.73
N VAL A 57 23.80 37.80 0.91
CA VAL A 57 23.48 36.85 -0.17
C VAL A 57 22.05 36.33 0.01
N THR A 58 21.31 36.21 -1.08
CA THR A 58 20.03 35.50 -1.13
C THR A 58 20.18 34.28 -2.03
N ILE A 59 19.63 33.15 -1.60
CA ILE A 59 19.63 31.86 -2.32
C ILE A 59 18.20 31.32 -2.26
N GLN A 60 17.68 30.82 -3.37
CA GLN A 60 16.32 30.27 -3.48
C GLN A 60 16.21 29.37 -4.73
N GLN A 61 15.24 28.45 -4.75
CA GLN A 61 14.88 27.71 -5.96
C GLN A 61 13.93 28.55 -6.84
N GLU A 62 14.10 28.48 -8.17
CA GLU A 62 13.23 29.14 -9.16
C GLU A 62 13.03 28.27 -10.40
N ASP A 63 11.83 28.35 -11.01
CA ASP A 63 11.52 27.70 -12.30
C ASP A 63 12.32 28.33 -13.45
N VAL A 64 13.10 27.53 -14.18
CA VAL A 64 13.86 27.95 -15.38
C VAL A 64 13.62 26.95 -16.53
N GLU A 65 12.96 27.43 -17.59
CA GLU A 65 12.66 26.66 -18.82
C GLU A 65 12.03 25.26 -18.61
N SER A 66 11.25 25.12 -17.52
CA SER A 66 10.52 23.92 -17.04
C SER A 66 11.29 22.93 -16.15
N ASN A 67 12.49 23.27 -15.68
CA ASN A 67 13.15 22.62 -14.55
C ASN A 67 13.20 23.58 -13.34
N VAL A 68 13.44 23.07 -12.13
CA VAL A 68 13.84 23.92 -10.99
C VAL A 68 15.35 24.18 -11.06
N ALA A 69 15.82 25.35 -10.60
CA ALA A 69 17.25 25.64 -10.51
C ALA A 69 17.59 26.52 -9.29
N LEU A 70 18.82 26.38 -8.78
CA LEU A 70 19.31 27.14 -7.63
C LEU A 70 19.69 28.56 -8.04
N ASN A 71 18.83 29.54 -7.77
CA ASN A 71 19.13 30.97 -7.91
C ASN A 71 20.01 31.49 -6.76
N TYR A 72 20.94 32.39 -7.08
CA TYR A 72 21.66 33.21 -6.10
C TYR A 72 21.74 34.69 -6.52
N PHE A 73 21.72 35.58 -5.52
CA PHE A 73 21.84 37.04 -5.69
C PHE A 73 22.69 37.69 -4.60
N PHE A 74 23.74 38.43 -4.99
CA PHE A 74 24.58 39.22 -4.09
C PHE A 74 23.99 40.62 -3.90
N GLN A 75 23.67 40.97 -2.65
CA GLN A 75 22.98 42.22 -2.31
C GLN A 75 23.82 43.49 -2.62
N PRO A 76 23.19 44.67 -2.85
CA PRO A 76 23.91 45.89 -3.27
C PRO A 76 24.96 46.44 -2.29
N ASP A 77 25.02 45.94 -1.07
CA ASP A 77 25.97 46.31 -0.02
C ASP A 77 26.92 45.17 0.42
N SER A 78 26.91 44.03 -0.28
CA SER A 78 27.79 42.87 -0.01
C SER A 78 29.29 43.19 -0.13
N GLY A 79 29.70 43.83 -1.22
CA GLY A 79 31.08 44.26 -1.48
C GLY A 79 31.50 44.10 -2.93
N ASP A 80 32.77 44.38 -3.23
CA ASP A 80 33.35 44.15 -4.57
C ASP A 80 33.87 42.70 -4.75
N ASP A 81 34.04 41.95 -3.64
CA ASP A 81 34.70 40.63 -3.56
C ASP A 81 33.89 39.67 -2.64
N SER A 82 32.63 39.36 -2.96
CA SER A 82 31.75 38.51 -2.12
C SER A 82 31.76 37.05 -2.55
N SER A 83 31.48 36.10 -1.63
CA SER A 83 31.56 34.66 -1.91
C SER A 83 30.68 33.78 -1.01
N PHE A 84 30.35 32.57 -1.46
CA PHE A 84 29.88 31.46 -0.62
C PHE A 84 30.36 30.09 -1.12
N ARG A 85 30.26 29.06 -0.28
CA ARG A 85 30.48 27.65 -0.62
C ARG A 85 29.19 26.86 -0.45
N MET A 86 29.04 25.80 -1.23
CA MET A 86 27.96 24.83 -1.14
C MET A 86 28.55 23.43 -1.36
N GLU A 87 28.37 22.53 -0.39
CA GLU A 87 29.14 21.29 -0.30
C GLU A 87 28.38 20.09 0.30
N GLN A 88 28.77 18.88 -0.11
CA GLN A 88 28.29 17.58 0.40
C GLN A 88 29.47 16.69 0.82
N GLU A 89 29.25 15.81 1.81
CA GLU A 89 30.23 14.81 2.25
C GLU A 89 30.00 13.45 1.59
N VAL A 90 30.87 13.08 0.65
CA VAL A 90 30.77 11.82 -0.11
C VAL A 90 31.88 10.84 0.27
N THR A 91 31.58 9.56 0.35
CA THR A 91 32.60 8.50 0.54
C THR A 91 32.85 7.77 -0.77
N LEU A 92 34.02 8.00 -1.37
CA LEU A 92 34.37 7.47 -2.68
C LEU A 92 35.28 6.24 -2.56
N SER A 93 34.92 5.17 -3.27
CA SER A 93 35.78 4.00 -3.48
C SER A 93 36.95 4.34 -4.42
N ALA A 94 37.92 3.43 -4.55
CA ALA A 94 39.05 3.65 -5.46
C ALA A 94 38.58 3.72 -6.92
N GLY A 95 38.97 4.78 -7.64
CA GLY A 95 38.48 5.08 -8.99
C GLY A 95 38.92 6.44 -9.52
N ASN A 96 38.48 6.76 -10.74
CA ASN A 96 38.48 8.12 -11.27
C ASN A 96 37.03 8.62 -11.29
N TYR A 97 36.83 9.91 -11.05
CA TYR A 97 35.53 10.53 -11.00
C TYR A 97 35.54 11.87 -11.74
N VAL A 98 34.38 12.38 -12.14
CA VAL A 98 34.18 13.75 -12.62
C VAL A 98 33.07 14.38 -11.82
N LEU A 99 33.37 15.51 -11.19
CA LEU A 99 32.38 16.45 -10.69
C LEU A 99 32.02 17.44 -11.81
N THR A 100 30.73 17.63 -12.08
CA THR A 100 30.17 18.59 -13.04
C THR A 100 29.10 19.45 -12.39
N LEU A 101 28.84 20.63 -12.96
CA LEU A 101 27.61 21.41 -12.78
C LEU A 101 27.38 22.26 -14.02
N ASP A 102 26.14 22.69 -14.26
CA ASP A 102 25.81 23.79 -15.18
C ASP A 102 25.62 25.09 -14.40
N SER A 103 26.05 26.21 -14.97
CA SER A 103 25.83 27.54 -14.36
C SER A 103 25.55 28.62 -15.39
N MET A 104 24.74 29.61 -15.02
CA MET A 104 24.56 30.86 -15.76
C MET A 104 24.50 32.06 -14.80
N GLY A 105 24.57 33.30 -15.29
CA GLY A 105 24.61 34.48 -14.42
C GLY A 105 25.08 35.77 -15.07
N GLY A 106 25.11 36.85 -14.28
CA GLY A 106 25.51 38.19 -14.73
C GLY A 106 27.03 38.36 -14.90
N GLU A 107 27.44 39.23 -15.85
CA GLU A 107 28.86 39.58 -16.08
C GLU A 107 29.53 40.01 -14.76
N GLY A 108 30.51 39.22 -14.29
CA GLY A 108 31.26 39.47 -13.07
C GLY A 108 31.01 38.50 -11.91
N SER A 109 29.96 37.66 -11.99
CA SER A 109 29.87 36.46 -11.15
C SER A 109 30.77 35.34 -11.69
N SER A 110 31.19 34.41 -10.83
CA SER A 110 31.98 33.24 -11.22
C SER A 110 31.74 32.04 -10.30
N VAL A 111 31.97 30.84 -10.84
CA VAL A 111 31.82 29.56 -10.13
C VAL A 111 33.12 28.75 -10.23
N GLN A 112 33.47 28.02 -9.18
CA GLN A 112 34.62 27.12 -9.11
C GLN A 112 34.26 25.82 -8.40
N LEU A 113 34.37 24.68 -9.09
CA LEU A 113 34.22 23.35 -8.50
C LEU A 113 35.39 22.98 -7.58
N PHE A 114 35.15 22.16 -6.56
CA PHE A 114 36.19 21.60 -5.69
C PHE A 114 35.89 20.17 -5.20
N ALA A 115 36.95 19.47 -4.79
CA ALA A 115 36.90 18.18 -4.10
C ALA A 115 38.07 18.05 -3.11
N GLY A 116 37.78 18.11 -1.80
CA GLY A 116 38.80 18.23 -0.76
C GLY A 116 39.72 19.43 -0.98
N GLU A 117 41.04 19.23 -0.95
CA GLU A 117 42.04 20.28 -1.26
C GLU A 117 42.14 20.62 -2.77
N LYS A 118 41.42 19.92 -3.66
CA LYS A 118 41.53 20.09 -5.12
C LYS A 118 40.51 21.11 -5.63
N LEU A 119 41.00 22.22 -6.18
CA LEU A 119 40.18 23.23 -6.87
C LEU A 119 40.20 23.01 -8.40
N GLY A 120 39.05 23.22 -9.05
CA GLY A 120 38.90 23.31 -10.49
C GLY A 120 39.27 24.70 -11.05
N PRO A 121 39.00 24.95 -12.35
CA PRO A 121 39.04 26.31 -12.87
C PRO A 121 37.91 27.15 -12.26
N GLU A 122 38.19 28.44 -12.09
CA GLU A 122 37.17 29.47 -11.81
C GLU A 122 36.70 30.03 -13.16
N ILE A 123 35.38 30.04 -13.39
CA ILE A 123 34.74 30.41 -14.66
C ILE A 123 33.78 31.58 -14.42
N GLU A 124 33.95 32.68 -15.16
CA GLU A 124 33.04 33.83 -15.15
C GLU A 124 31.73 33.49 -15.89
N THR A 125 30.56 33.82 -15.31
CA THR A 125 29.25 33.58 -15.96
C THR A 125 28.94 34.63 -17.03
N THR A 126 28.27 34.23 -18.12
CA THR A 126 28.24 35.02 -19.37
C THR A 126 26.85 35.52 -19.81
N GLY A 127 25.80 35.37 -19.01
CA GLY A 127 24.49 36.00 -19.21
C GLY A 127 23.28 35.11 -18.88
N TRP A 128 22.08 35.68 -19.02
CA TRP A 128 20.80 34.95 -18.96
C TRP A 128 20.66 33.99 -20.14
N LEU A 129 20.30 32.72 -19.86
CA LEU A 129 20.25 31.59 -20.80
C LEU A 129 21.58 31.31 -21.52
N ASN A 130 22.71 31.72 -20.93
CA ASN A 130 24.04 31.29 -21.32
C ASN A 130 24.58 30.31 -20.28
N TRP A 131 24.02 29.10 -20.28
CA TRP A 131 24.49 27.99 -19.44
C TRP A 131 25.88 27.51 -19.89
N GLU A 132 26.80 27.37 -18.95
CA GLU A 132 28.14 26.81 -19.15
C GLU A 132 28.43 25.69 -18.13
N THR A 133 28.74 24.50 -18.66
CA THR A 133 29.10 23.31 -17.86
C THR A 133 30.53 23.40 -17.34
N LEU A 134 30.70 23.37 -16.02
CA LEU A 134 31.98 23.24 -15.35
C LEU A 134 32.32 21.76 -15.13
N GLN A 135 33.60 21.40 -15.13
CA GLN A 135 34.04 20.03 -14.82
C GLN A 135 35.35 19.97 -14.02
N LEU A 136 35.44 19.02 -13.09
CA LEU A 136 36.61 18.71 -12.28
C LEU A 136 36.83 17.18 -12.20
N GLU A 137 37.87 16.68 -12.87
CA GLU A 137 38.33 15.30 -12.71
C GLU A 137 38.89 15.06 -11.30
N ILE A 138 38.67 13.90 -10.71
CA ILE A 138 39.13 13.48 -9.37
C ILE A 138 39.73 12.06 -9.49
N GLU A 139 40.80 11.77 -8.75
CA GLU A 139 41.46 10.45 -8.73
C GLU A 139 41.56 9.99 -7.27
N VAL A 140 40.99 8.82 -6.95
CA VAL A 140 40.87 8.25 -5.61
C VAL A 140 41.62 6.91 -5.58
N HIS A 141 42.64 6.80 -4.75
CA HIS A 141 43.54 5.63 -4.73
C HIS A 141 43.13 4.54 -3.73
N GLU A 142 42.43 4.92 -2.67
CA GLU A 142 41.88 4.07 -1.60
C GLU A 142 40.61 4.76 -1.08
N GLU A 143 39.71 4.00 -0.46
CA GLU A 143 38.41 4.52 0.00
C GLU A 143 38.57 5.75 0.89
N THR A 144 37.94 6.87 0.50
CA THR A 144 38.16 8.18 1.10
C THR A 144 36.88 9.00 1.15
N THR A 145 36.52 9.50 2.34
CA THR A 145 35.48 10.52 2.53
C THR A 145 36.02 11.91 2.18
N LEU A 146 35.29 12.66 1.35
CA LEU A 146 35.67 13.98 0.84
C LEU A 146 34.48 14.94 0.87
N GLN A 147 34.74 16.20 1.20
CA GLN A 147 33.82 17.30 0.93
C GLN A 147 33.95 17.69 -0.56
N VAL A 148 32.84 17.75 -1.28
CA VAL A 148 32.76 18.05 -2.72
C VAL A 148 31.69 19.10 -2.98
N GLY A 149 31.83 19.89 -4.04
CA GLY A 149 30.85 20.90 -4.40
C GLY A 149 31.47 22.10 -5.11
N MET A 150 31.00 23.30 -4.74
CA MET A 150 31.32 24.54 -5.46
C MET A 150 31.60 25.73 -4.55
N ILE A 151 32.30 26.71 -5.11
CA ILE A 151 32.51 28.05 -4.59
C ILE A 151 31.90 29.03 -5.61
N VAL A 152 31.10 29.98 -5.14
CA VAL A 152 30.48 31.01 -5.97
C VAL A 152 31.00 32.37 -5.51
N ASN A 153 31.54 33.17 -6.42
CA ASN A 153 32.11 34.49 -6.15
C ASN A 153 31.42 35.56 -7.00
N GLY A 154 31.20 36.76 -6.46
CA GLY A 154 30.66 37.88 -7.23
C GLY A 154 30.71 39.24 -6.50
N PRO A 155 30.70 40.36 -7.25
CA PRO A 155 30.49 41.70 -6.68
C PRO A 155 29.01 41.93 -6.31
N ALA A 156 28.74 43.03 -5.62
CA ALA A 156 27.39 43.53 -5.36
C ALA A 156 26.56 43.66 -6.65
N GLU A 157 25.27 43.28 -6.57
CA GLU A 157 24.33 43.15 -7.70
C GLU A 157 24.66 42.02 -8.72
N ALA A 158 25.66 41.17 -8.45
CA ALA A 158 25.88 39.93 -9.20
C ALA A 158 24.83 38.85 -8.85
N TRP A 159 24.54 37.98 -9.81
CA TRP A 159 23.49 36.99 -9.73
C TRP A 159 23.80 35.80 -10.64
N GLY A 160 23.18 34.65 -10.37
CA GLY A 160 23.25 33.49 -11.25
C GLY A 160 22.34 32.36 -10.84
N TYR A 161 22.44 31.27 -11.60
CA TYR A 161 21.70 30.03 -11.42
C TYR A 161 22.68 28.86 -11.57
N ILE A 162 22.44 27.79 -10.81
CA ILE A 162 23.22 26.54 -10.83
C ILE A 162 22.24 25.36 -10.96
N ASP A 163 22.62 24.35 -11.73
CA ASP A 163 21.81 23.17 -12.10
C ASP A 163 22.74 21.97 -12.41
N ASN A 164 22.19 20.76 -12.54
CA ASN A 164 22.84 19.52 -13.00
C ASN A 164 24.15 19.16 -12.25
N VAL A 165 24.21 19.42 -10.95
CA VAL A 165 25.38 19.16 -10.11
C VAL A 165 25.53 17.66 -9.91
N SER A 166 26.64 17.10 -10.41
CA SER A 166 26.80 15.65 -10.53
C SER A 166 28.22 15.15 -10.30
N LEU A 167 28.38 14.07 -9.54
CA LEU A 167 29.68 13.40 -9.29
C LEU A 167 29.65 11.96 -9.81
N MET A 168 30.16 11.75 -11.02
CA MET A 168 30.09 10.47 -11.73
C MET A 168 31.42 9.71 -11.71
N LYS A 169 31.37 8.37 -11.70
CA LYS A 169 32.55 7.50 -11.79
C LYS A 169 32.96 7.28 -13.27
N GLN A 170 34.18 7.67 -13.64
CA GLN A 170 34.66 7.54 -15.03
C GLN A 170 34.77 6.09 -15.46
N GLY A 171 34.29 5.80 -16.67
CA GLY A 171 34.29 4.46 -17.26
C GLY A 171 32.93 3.75 -17.23
N GLU A 172 31.96 4.25 -16.46
CA GLU A 172 30.55 3.90 -16.65
C GLU A 172 30.00 4.50 -17.95
N LYS A 173 28.93 3.87 -18.44
CA LYS A 173 28.07 4.39 -19.50
C LYS A 173 26.65 4.00 -19.16
N ILE A 174 25.91 4.92 -18.56
CA ILE A 174 24.45 4.87 -18.55
C ILE A 174 24.00 4.64 -20.00
N PRO A 175 23.29 3.54 -20.31
CA PRO A 175 22.78 3.32 -21.65
C PRO A 175 21.80 4.44 -22.02
N ILE A 176 21.63 4.69 -23.32
CA ILE A 176 20.57 5.60 -23.76
C ILE A 176 19.23 4.86 -23.57
N PRO A 177 18.23 5.44 -22.90
CA PRO A 177 16.92 4.81 -22.73
C PRO A 177 16.31 4.36 -24.05
N VAL A 178 15.59 3.24 -24.02
CA VAL A 178 14.98 2.66 -25.21
C VAL A 178 13.55 3.15 -25.42
N GLU A 179 13.16 3.35 -26.67
CA GLU A 179 11.77 3.66 -27.04
C GLU A 179 10.90 2.41 -26.80
N SER A 180 9.80 2.58 -26.06
CA SER A 180 8.94 1.50 -25.55
C SER A 180 7.47 1.92 -25.49
N ASP A 181 6.59 0.97 -25.19
CA ASP A 181 5.16 1.20 -24.91
C ASP A 181 4.90 1.53 -23.42
N ILE A 182 5.93 1.46 -22.56
CA ILE A 182 5.95 1.81 -21.13
C ILE A 182 7.17 2.67 -20.79
N PHE A 183 7.06 3.52 -19.76
CA PHE A 183 8.22 4.12 -19.10
C PHE A 183 8.84 3.13 -18.12
N VAL A 184 10.18 3.17 -18.01
CA VAL A 184 10.94 2.51 -16.93
C VAL A 184 12.08 3.44 -16.60
N GLU A 185 12.16 3.97 -15.38
CA GLU A 185 13.39 4.64 -14.97
C GLU A 185 14.49 3.60 -14.75
N ARG A 186 15.70 3.91 -15.23
CA ARG A 186 16.89 3.08 -15.03
C ARG A 186 17.22 3.01 -13.54
N VAL A 187 17.28 1.81 -13.00
CA VAL A 187 17.82 1.54 -11.66
C VAL A 187 19.34 1.80 -11.67
N PRO A 188 19.88 2.74 -10.86
CA PRO A 188 21.32 2.91 -10.64
C PRO A 188 21.94 1.67 -10.00
N GLY A 189 23.28 1.55 -9.99
CA GLY A 189 23.98 0.41 -9.39
C GLY A 189 23.70 -1.03 -9.88
N ILE A 190 22.67 -1.31 -10.70
CA ILE A 190 22.24 -2.69 -10.98
C ILE A 190 23.27 -3.50 -11.81
N ASP A 191 23.70 -4.64 -11.27
CA ASP A 191 24.71 -5.54 -11.85
C ASP A 191 24.20 -6.36 -13.06
N GLU A 192 25.12 -6.73 -13.97
CA GLU A 192 24.81 -7.57 -15.15
C GLU A 192 24.31 -8.98 -14.77
N ASP A 193 24.72 -9.50 -13.60
CA ASP A 193 24.27 -10.79 -13.04
C ASP A 193 23.29 -10.66 -11.86
N PHE A 194 22.69 -9.47 -11.65
CA PHE A 194 21.61 -9.29 -10.68
C PHE A 194 20.42 -10.21 -11.00
N ILE A 195 19.83 -10.84 -9.98
CA ILE A 195 18.78 -11.84 -10.19
C ILE A 195 17.46 -11.14 -10.53
N LYS A 196 17.03 -11.33 -11.78
CA LYS A 196 15.73 -10.92 -12.34
C LYS A 196 14.89 -12.19 -12.41
N GLY A 197 14.21 -12.54 -11.32
CA GLY A 197 13.55 -13.85 -11.15
C GLY A 197 12.02 -13.82 -11.15
N VAL A 198 11.39 -14.97 -11.38
CA VAL A 198 9.94 -15.16 -11.21
C VAL A 198 9.58 -16.52 -10.60
N ASP A 199 8.54 -16.60 -9.77
CA ASP A 199 7.89 -17.85 -9.36
C ASP A 199 6.70 -18.12 -10.29
N ILE A 200 6.69 -19.24 -11.01
CA ILE A 200 5.59 -19.62 -11.91
C ILE A 200 5.09 -21.04 -11.61
N SER A 201 5.06 -21.41 -10.34
CA SER A 201 4.76 -22.80 -9.95
C SER A 201 3.33 -23.24 -10.29
N SER A 202 2.39 -22.33 -10.52
CA SER A 202 1.05 -22.62 -11.03
C SER A 202 1.05 -23.26 -12.44
N ILE A 203 2.10 -23.02 -13.26
CA ILE A 203 2.08 -23.20 -14.72
C ILE A 203 1.63 -24.58 -15.19
N ILE A 204 2.10 -25.65 -14.56
CA ILE A 204 1.81 -27.02 -15.00
C ILE A 204 0.32 -27.37 -14.79
N ALA A 205 -0.32 -26.86 -13.74
CA ALA A 205 -1.75 -27.06 -13.51
C ALA A 205 -2.62 -26.23 -14.47
N LEU A 206 -2.16 -25.01 -14.82
CA LEU A 206 -2.82 -24.12 -15.78
C LEU A 206 -2.78 -24.71 -17.20
N GLU A 207 -1.62 -25.17 -17.65
CA GLU A 207 -1.46 -25.85 -18.94
C GLU A 207 -2.30 -27.14 -19.04
N ASN A 208 -2.37 -27.93 -17.95
CA ASN A 208 -3.27 -29.09 -17.88
C ASN A 208 -4.77 -28.71 -17.89
N SER A 209 -5.12 -27.53 -17.36
CA SER A 209 -6.48 -26.96 -17.44
C SER A 209 -6.83 -26.42 -18.84
N GLY A 210 -5.82 -26.20 -19.69
CA GLY A 210 -5.96 -25.72 -21.06
C GLY A 210 -5.63 -24.24 -21.28
N VAL A 211 -5.00 -23.57 -20.30
CA VAL A 211 -4.45 -22.21 -20.47
C VAL A 211 -3.30 -22.24 -21.48
N THR A 212 -3.21 -21.22 -22.32
CA THR A 212 -2.19 -21.08 -23.37
C THR A 212 -1.53 -19.71 -23.30
N PHE A 213 -0.20 -19.67 -23.42
CA PHE A 213 0.58 -18.43 -23.40
C PHE A 213 1.08 -18.05 -24.80
N TYR A 214 1.30 -16.76 -25.00
CA TYR A 214 1.70 -16.16 -26.26
C TYR A 214 2.99 -15.34 -26.12
N ASN A 215 3.54 -14.90 -27.24
CA ASN A 215 4.60 -13.90 -27.31
C ASN A 215 4.03 -12.52 -27.76
N GLU A 216 4.89 -11.50 -27.87
CA GLU A 216 4.46 -10.13 -28.28
C GLU A 216 3.76 -10.08 -29.65
N GLU A 217 4.02 -11.03 -30.55
CA GLU A 217 3.39 -11.07 -31.88
C GLU A 217 2.06 -11.85 -31.90
N GLY A 218 1.57 -12.29 -30.73
CA GLY A 218 0.36 -13.10 -30.60
C GLY A 218 0.51 -14.52 -31.12
N ILE A 219 1.72 -15.07 -31.03
CA ILE A 219 2.03 -16.45 -31.44
C ILE A 219 2.12 -17.32 -30.17
N GLU A 220 1.40 -18.44 -30.17
CA GLU A 220 1.42 -19.45 -29.09
C GLU A 220 2.85 -19.93 -28.85
N GLN A 221 3.37 -19.71 -27.63
CA GLN A 221 4.77 -19.91 -27.27
C GLN A 221 4.90 -20.49 -25.85
N ASP A 222 5.94 -21.30 -25.61
CA ASP A 222 6.29 -21.74 -24.26
C ASP A 222 6.64 -20.51 -23.41
N ILE A 223 5.91 -20.30 -22.31
CA ILE A 223 6.11 -19.17 -21.40
C ILE A 223 7.57 -19.03 -20.94
N PHE A 224 8.30 -20.13 -20.74
CA PHE A 224 9.71 -20.08 -20.33
C PHE A 224 10.62 -19.45 -21.40
N THR A 225 10.23 -19.54 -22.68
CA THR A 225 10.89 -18.80 -23.78
C THR A 225 10.55 -17.32 -23.68
N THR A 226 9.26 -16.96 -23.55
CA THR A 226 8.81 -15.56 -23.46
C THR A 226 9.44 -14.83 -22.27
N LEU A 227 9.51 -15.47 -21.09
CA LEU A 227 10.16 -14.92 -19.89
C LEU A 227 11.67 -14.68 -20.13
N SER A 228 12.36 -15.65 -20.74
CA SER A 228 13.79 -15.52 -21.08
C SER A 228 14.05 -14.43 -22.12
N GLU A 229 13.20 -14.30 -23.14
CA GLU A 229 13.25 -13.20 -24.12
C GLU A 229 12.95 -11.83 -23.49
N SER A 230 12.21 -11.82 -22.37
CA SER A 230 11.92 -10.62 -21.56
C SER A 230 13.02 -10.24 -20.55
N GLY A 231 14.12 -11.00 -20.49
CA GLY A 231 15.29 -10.66 -19.64
C GLY A 231 15.32 -11.33 -18.26
N ILE A 232 14.38 -12.24 -17.98
CA ILE A 232 14.35 -13.02 -16.74
C ILE A 232 15.46 -14.08 -16.78
N ASN A 233 16.21 -14.20 -15.68
CA ASN A 233 17.38 -15.08 -15.56
C ASN A 233 17.22 -16.20 -14.51
N TYR A 234 16.10 -16.22 -13.80
CA TYR A 234 15.80 -17.16 -12.71
C TYR A 234 14.33 -17.57 -12.68
N ILE A 235 14.08 -18.85 -12.44
CA ILE A 235 12.77 -19.38 -12.05
C ILE A 235 12.83 -19.84 -10.59
N ARG A 236 11.83 -19.47 -9.80
CA ARG A 236 11.53 -20.02 -8.47
C ARG A 236 10.44 -21.08 -8.62
N VAL A 237 10.54 -22.15 -7.84
CA VAL A 237 9.50 -23.18 -7.76
C VAL A 237 9.27 -23.62 -6.33
N ARG A 238 8.02 -23.55 -5.86
CA ARG A 238 7.62 -24.11 -4.56
C ARG A 238 7.53 -25.64 -4.64
N VAL A 239 7.86 -26.31 -3.54
CA VAL A 239 7.85 -27.77 -3.43
C VAL A 239 7.24 -28.19 -2.10
N TRP A 240 6.10 -28.87 -2.20
CA TRP A 240 5.41 -29.54 -1.11
C TRP A 240 5.83 -31.01 -1.00
N ASN A 241 5.61 -31.59 0.17
CA ASN A 241 6.04 -32.95 0.48
C ASN A 241 5.12 -34.04 -0.10
N ASP A 242 3.80 -33.89 0.08
CA ASP A 242 2.76 -34.80 -0.42
C ASP A 242 1.43 -34.02 -0.61
N PRO A 243 1.29 -33.14 -1.63
CA PRO A 243 0.16 -32.22 -1.80
C PRO A 243 -1.13 -32.90 -2.32
N PHE A 244 -1.43 -34.09 -1.81
CA PHE A 244 -2.55 -34.93 -2.22
C PHE A 244 -3.28 -35.53 -1.01
N ASP A 245 -4.57 -35.81 -1.19
CA ASP A 245 -5.38 -36.55 -0.21
C ASP A 245 -5.03 -38.05 -0.20
N SER A 246 -5.57 -38.78 0.79
CA SER A 246 -5.39 -40.24 0.89
C SER A 246 -5.94 -41.09 -0.28
N GLN A 247 -6.56 -40.48 -1.29
CA GLN A 247 -7.07 -41.10 -2.51
C GLN A 247 -6.26 -40.71 -3.77
N GLY A 248 -5.41 -39.68 -3.68
CA GLY A 248 -4.63 -39.12 -4.78
C GLY A 248 -5.26 -37.90 -5.48
N ASN A 249 -6.23 -37.22 -4.84
CA ASN A 249 -6.77 -35.95 -5.31
C ASN A 249 -5.85 -34.80 -4.84
N GLY A 250 -5.48 -33.87 -5.72
CA GLY A 250 -4.55 -32.79 -5.39
C GLY A 250 -5.17 -31.70 -4.50
N TYR A 251 -4.38 -31.09 -3.62
CA TYR A 251 -4.84 -30.01 -2.74
C TYR A 251 -5.03 -28.66 -3.45
N GLY A 252 -4.59 -28.50 -4.71
CA GLY A 252 -4.64 -27.24 -5.44
C GLY A 252 -3.31 -26.49 -5.42
N GLY A 253 -3.34 -25.19 -5.70
CA GLY A 253 -2.17 -24.31 -5.66
C GLY A 253 -1.06 -24.69 -6.66
N GLY A 254 -1.44 -25.37 -7.74
CA GLY A 254 -0.56 -25.96 -8.75
C GLY A 254 -0.16 -27.42 -8.50
N ASN A 255 -0.60 -28.05 -7.39
CA ASN A 255 -0.20 -29.41 -6.99
C ASN A 255 1.33 -29.62 -7.02
N ASN A 256 2.04 -28.68 -6.40
CA ASN A 256 3.48 -28.51 -6.57
C ASN A 256 4.32 -29.51 -5.76
N ASP A 257 4.56 -30.68 -6.34
CA ASP A 257 5.45 -31.70 -5.81
C ASP A 257 6.83 -31.72 -6.53
N LEU A 258 7.63 -32.74 -6.23
CA LEU A 258 8.96 -32.92 -6.84
C LEU A 258 8.91 -33.26 -8.35
N GLU A 259 7.87 -33.92 -8.87
CA GLU A 259 7.77 -34.20 -10.30
C GLU A 259 7.44 -32.91 -11.08
N THR A 260 6.50 -32.10 -10.56
CA THR A 260 6.19 -30.74 -11.06
C THR A 260 7.43 -29.84 -11.06
N ALA A 261 8.18 -29.79 -9.95
CA ALA A 261 9.42 -29.02 -9.85
C ALA A 261 10.53 -29.50 -10.82
N ILE A 262 10.58 -30.81 -11.10
CA ILE A 262 11.50 -31.40 -12.09
C ILE A 262 11.04 -31.14 -13.53
N GLU A 263 9.77 -30.82 -13.80
CA GLU A 263 9.32 -30.38 -15.13
C GLU A 263 9.64 -28.89 -15.35
N ILE A 264 9.24 -28.04 -14.40
CA ILE A 264 9.56 -26.59 -14.39
C ILE A 264 11.07 -26.35 -14.51
N GLY A 265 11.87 -27.05 -13.70
CA GLY A 265 13.33 -26.89 -13.70
C GLY A 265 14.02 -27.25 -15.02
N LYS A 266 13.45 -28.18 -15.82
CA LYS A 266 13.97 -28.49 -17.15
C LYS A 266 13.71 -27.32 -18.11
N ARG A 267 12.47 -26.80 -18.15
CA ARG A 267 12.08 -25.70 -19.04
C ARG A 267 12.83 -24.41 -18.71
N ALA A 268 13.10 -24.16 -17.42
CA ALA A 268 14.01 -23.10 -16.98
C ALA A 268 15.43 -23.30 -17.55
N THR A 269 16.02 -24.47 -17.34
CA THR A 269 17.39 -24.79 -17.78
C THR A 269 17.54 -24.79 -19.31
N GLU A 270 16.53 -25.27 -20.05
CA GLU A 270 16.51 -25.27 -21.52
C GLU A 270 16.44 -23.84 -22.11
N ASN A 271 15.87 -22.89 -21.34
CA ASN A 271 15.87 -21.46 -21.64
C ASN A 271 16.99 -20.68 -20.92
N ASN A 272 18.01 -21.37 -20.39
CA ASN A 272 19.20 -20.81 -19.72
C ASN A 272 18.92 -20.06 -18.39
N MET A 273 17.72 -20.17 -17.83
CA MET A 273 17.38 -19.62 -16.52
C MET A 273 17.81 -20.57 -15.40
N LYS A 274 18.30 -20.02 -14.29
CA LYS A 274 18.61 -20.78 -13.06
C LYS A 274 17.34 -21.23 -12.35
N LEU A 275 17.45 -22.27 -11.53
CA LEU A 275 16.37 -22.67 -10.60
C LEU A 275 16.68 -22.30 -9.15
N LEU A 276 15.71 -21.66 -8.48
CA LEU A 276 15.56 -21.58 -7.03
C LEU A 276 14.53 -22.64 -6.63
N VAL A 277 14.96 -23.63 -5.84
CA VAL A 277 14.05 -24.66 -5.29
C VAL A 277 13.59 -24.22 -3.90
N ASN A 278 12.31 -23.87 -3.76
CA ASN A 278 11.70 -23.47 -2.49
C ASN A 278 11.01 -24.68 -1.83
N PHE A 279 11.67 -25.29 -0.85
CA PHE A 279 11.04 -26.34 -0.06
C PHE A 279 10.22 -25.73 1.07
N HIS A 280 8.89 -25.85 1.00
CA HIS A 280 7.97 -25.40 2.05
C HIS A 280 8.08 -26.25 3.33
N TYR A 281 8.51 -27.52 3.20
CA TYR A 281 8.51 -28.53 4.28
C TYR A 281 7.14 -28.69 4.97
N SER A 282 6.10 -28.70 4.13
CA SER A 282 4.68 -28.85 4.41
C SER A 282 4.06 -29.59 3.22
N ASP A 283 2.88 -30.18 3.38
CA ASP A 283 2.12 -30.74 2.24
C ASP A 283 1.30 -29.68 1.50
N PHE A 284 1.23 -28.45 2.01
CA PHE A 284 0.52 -27.35 1.37
C PHE A 284 1.14 -26.00 1.74
N TRP A 285 0.44 -24.89 1.45
CA TRP A 285 0.88 -23.52 1.74
C TRP A 285 1.62 -23.37 3.08
N ALA A 286 2.70 -22.59 3.05
CA ALA A 286 3.50 -22.29 4.22
C ALA A 286 3.84 -20.79 4.25
N ASP A 287 3.38 -20.13 5.30
CA ASP A 287 3.32 -18.68 5.53
C ASP A 287 3.37 -18.41 7.06
N PRO A 288 3.24 -17.18 7.58
CA PRO A 288 3.28 -16.94 9.04
C PRO A 288 2.13 -17.62 9.82
N GLY A 289 0.98 -17.86 9.20
CA GLY A 289 -0.18 -18.52 9.81
C GLY A 289 -0.13 -20.04 9.69
N LYS A 290 0.31 -20.56 8.54
CA LYS A 290 0.33 -21.98 8.19
C LYS A 290 1.77 -22.48 8.12
N GLN A 291 2.15 -23.37 9.04
CA GLN A 291 3.47 -24.03 9.10
C GLN A 291 3.31 -25.50 9.53
N GLN A 292 2.31 -26.17 8.97
CA GLN A 292 1.96 -27.56 9.24
C GLN A 292 3.16 -28.49 8.95
N ALA A 293 3.27 -29.58 9.72
CA ALA A 293 4.18 -30.66 9.37
C ALA A 293 3.55 -31.51 8.24
N PRO A 294 4.33 -32.04 7.28
CA PRO A 294 3.85 -33.02 6.30
C PRO A 294 3.11 -34.19 6.99
N LYS A 295 2.09 -34.76 6.34
CA LYS A 295 1.32 -35.93 6.84
C LYS A 295 2.26 -37.07 7.28
N ALA A 296 3.36 -37.25 6.56
CA ALA A 296 4.40 -38.24 6.87
C ALA A 296 5.19 -37.93 8.18
N TRP A 297 5.27 -36.67 8.60
CA TRP A 297 6.14 -36.19 9.68
C TRP A 297 5.37 -35.72 10.93
N GLU A 298 4.05 -35.50 10.86
CA GLU A 298 3.18 -34.97 11.94
C GLU A 298 3.48 -35.59 13.32
N ASN A 299 3.61 -36.93 13.36
CA ASN A 299 3.80 -37.69 14.60
C ASN A 299 5.27 -38.12 14.85
N MET A 300 6.24 -37.62 14.08
CA MET A 300 7.65 -37.97 14.26
C MET A 300 8.26 -37.29 15.51
N PRO A 301 9.05 -38.00 16.33
CA PRO A 301 9.96 -37.36 17.28
C PRO A 301 10.90 -36.39 16.56
N PHE A 302 11.26 -35.27 17.21
CA PHE A 302 12.02 -34.18 16.58
C PHE A 302 13.28 -34.62 15.83
N GLU A 303 14.10 -35.53 16.39
CA GLU A 303 15.29 -36.07 15.73
C GLU A 303 14.98 -36.90 14.48
N GLU A 304 13.83 -37.59 14.45
CA GLU A 304 13.37 -38.35 13.29
C GLU A 304 12.82 -37.39 12.21
N LYS A 305 12.08 -36.34 12.60
CA LYS A 305 11.65 -35.24 11.71
C LYS A 305 12.85 -34.50 11.09
N ARG A 306 13.83 -34.10 11.89
CA ARG A 306 15.06 -33.41 11.45
C ARG A 306 15.88 -34.25 10.49
N HIS A 307 15.95 -35.56 10.71
CA HIS A 307 16.59 -36.49 9.77
C HIS A 307 15.78 -36.67 8.49
N ALA A 308 14.45 -36.79 8.57
CA ALA A 308 13.56 -36.91 7.42
C ALA A 308 13.60 -35.66 6.51
N LEU A 309 13.70 -34.47 7.10
CA LEU A 309 13.89 -33.21 6.37
C LEU A 309 15.20 -33.22 5.57
N TYR A 310 16.32 -33.57 6.21
CA TYR A 310 17.62 -33.70 5.53
C TYR A 310 17.57 -34.72 4.38
N GLU A 311 17.03 -35.93 4.61
CA GLU A 311 16.94 -36.96 3.55
C GLU A 311 16.01 -36.51 2.41
N PHE A 312 14.85 -35.91 2.70
CA PHE A 312 13.93 -35.39 1.68
C PHE A 312 14.57 -34.28 0.83
N THR A 313 15.24 -33.33 1.47
CA THR A 313 15.98 -32.26 0.78
C THR A 313 17.04 -32.86 -0.14
N LYS A 314 17.80 -33.84 0.36
CA LYS A 314 18.89 -34.47 -0.37
C LYS A 314 18.41 -35.31 -1.55
N ASP A 315 17.47 -36.23 -1.33
CA ASP A 315 16.92 -37.10 -2.37
C ASP A 315 16.20 -36.27 -3.46
N SER A 316 15.56 -35.16 -3.09
CA SER A 316 14.97 -34.22 -4.05
C SER A 316 16.03 -33.56 -4.92
N LEU A 317 17.07 -32.99 -4.31
CA LEU A 317 18.16 -32.31 -5.04
C LEU A 317 19.04 -33.28 -5.84
N GLU A 318 19.25 -34.53 -5.39
CA GLU A 318 19.89 -35.57 -6.19
C GLU A 318 19.06 -35.88 -7.44
N GLN A 319 17.72 -35.95 -7.34
CA GLN A 319 16.83 -36.19 -8.46
C GLN A 319 16.77 -35.00 -9.43
N ILE A 320 16.59 -33.76 -8.95
CA ILE A 320 16.61 -32.53 -9.75
C ILE A 320 17.94 -32.42 -10.52
N ARG A 321 19.09 -32.58 -9.85
CA ARG A 321 20.39 -32.56 -10.54
C ARG A 321 20.57 -33.75 -11.50
N SER A 322 19.99 -34.92 -11.22
CA SER A 322 20.03 -36.06 -12.15
C SER A 322 19.24 -35.84 -13.45
N ALA A 323 18.23 -34.96 -13.43
CA ALA A 323 17.50 -34.52 -14.61
C ALA A 323 18.30 -33.51 -15.46
N GLY A 324 19.45 -33.02 -14.98
CA GLY A 324 20.32 -32.07 -15.68
C GLY A 324 20.02 -30.59 -15.43
N ILE A 325 19.22 -30.30 -14.39
CA ILE A 325 18.73 -28.96 -14.05
C ILE A 325 19.81 -28.09 -13.41
N ASP A 326 19.87 -26.81 -13.78
CA ASP A 326 20.85 -25.83 -13.27
C ASP A 326 20.33 -25.12 -12.00
N ILE A 327 20.45 -25.82 -10.87
CA ILE A 327 20.11 -25.29 -9.54
C ILE A 327 21.14 -24.23 -9.15
N GLY A 328 20.69 -22.98 -8.96
CA GLY A 328 21.53 -21.90 -8.44
C GLY A 328 21.32 -21.65 -6.94
N MET A 329 20.10 -21.87 -6.44
CA MET A 329 19.72 -21.58 -5.06
C MET A 329 18.71 -22.59 -4.53
N VAL A 330 18.71 -22.80 -3.21
CA VAL A 330 17.69 -23.56 -2.48
C VAL A 330 17.23 -22.74 -1.28
N GLN A 331 15.91 -22.53 -1.19
CA GLN A 331 15.27 -21.85 -0.08
C GLN A 331 14.75 -22.91 0.92
N VAL A 332 15.16 -22.79 2.18
CA VAL A 332 14.96 -23.82 3.21
C VAL A 332 13.83 -23.38 4.14
N GLY A 333 12.59 -23.59 3.70
CA GLY A 333 11.36 -23.11 4.34
C GLY A 333 10.80 -21.87 3.64
N ASN A 334 9.49 -21.65 3.73
CA ASN A 334 8.83 -20.44 3.22
C ASN A 334 8.28 -19.59 4.37
N GLU A 335 8.55 -18.28 4.34
CA GLU A 335 8.04 -17.28 5.29
C GLU A 335 8.04 -17.73 6.78
N THR A 336 9.16 -18.29 7.21
CA THR A 336 9.33 -19.04 8.47
C THR A 336 9.44 -18.16 9.73
N ASN A 337 8.59 -17.14 9.81
CA ASN A 337 8.59 -16.07 10.82
C ASN A 337 8.42 -16.52 12.27
N ASN A 338 7.83 -17.71 12.50
CA ASN A 338 7.46 -18.18 13.83
C ASN A 338 7.41 -19.71 13.98
N ALA A 339 7.40 -20.45 12.87
CA ALA A 339 7.37 -21.91 12.86
C ALA A 339 7.94 -22.47 11.54
N MET A 340 8.23 -23.76 11.53
CA MET A 340 8.67 -24.53 10.36
C MET A 340 8.34 -26.02 10.59
N ALA A 341 7.70 -26.68 9.61
CA ALA A 341 7.37 -28.11 9.66
C ALA A 341 6.75 -28.58 11.01
N GLY A 342 5.83 -27.79 11.57
CA GLY A 342 5.16 -28.04 12.84
C GLY A 342 6.00 -27.83 14.11
N GLU A 343 7.23 -27.30 14.03
CA GLU A 343 8.01 -26.84 15.19
C GLU A 343 7.92 -25.31 15.32
N ASN A 344 7.68 -24.80 16.52
CA ASN A 344 7.58 -23.36 16.83
C ASN A 344 8.60 -22.91 17.90
N ASN A 345 9.73 -23.62 17.98
CA ASN A 345 10.82 -23.34 18.91
C ASN A 345 12.09 -23.02 18.12
N TRP A 346 12.64 -21.83 18.32
CA TRP A 346 13.75 -21.33 17.50
C TRP A 346 15.05 -22.16 17.56
N GLU A 347 15.36 -22.82 18.68
CA GLU A 347 16.51 -23.76 18.75
C GLU A 347 16.28 -24.93 17.77
N ARG A 348 15.07 -25.50 17.77
CA ARG A 348 14.66 -26.58 16.86
C ARG A 348 14.54 -26.14 15.40
N ILE A 349 13.96 -24.98 15.14
CA ILE A 349 13.86 -24.43 13.78
C ILE A 349 15.26 -24.21 13.21
N SER A 350 16.20 -23.70 14.01
CA SER A 350 17.62 -23.56 13.63
C SER A 350 18.29 -24.91 13.34
N GLU A 351 17.93 -25.96 14.09
CA GLU A 351 18.36 -27.35 13.80
C GLU A 351 17.70 -27.94 12.54
N LEU A 352 16.49 -27.50 12.14
CA LEU A 352 15.85 -27.87 10.87
C LEU A 352 16.47 -27.14 9.67
N PHE A 353 16.71 -25.82 9.78
CA PHE A 353 17.45 -25.04 8.79
C PHE A 353 18.84 -25.64 8.52
N ASN A 354 19.60 -25.94 9.58
CA ASN A 354 20.90 -26.60 9.46
C ASN A 354 20.79 -28.01 8.83
N ALA A 355 19.68 -28.74 9.02
CA ALA A 355 19.48 -30.04 8.38
C ALA A 355 19.20 -29.92 6.87
N GLY A 356 18.37 -28.95 6.44
CA GLY A 356 18.16 -28.66 5.03
C GLY A 356 19.43 -28.11 4.36
N SER A 357 20.11 -27.16 5.01
CA SER A 357 21.38 -26.59 4.55
C SER A 357 22.46 -27.66 4.38
N GLN A 358 22.65 -28.57 5.36
CA GLN A 358 23.60 -29.67 5.24
C GLN A 358 23.34 -30.52 3.97
N ALA A 359 22.08 -30.79 3.64
CA ALA A 359 21.74 -31.51 2.41
C ALA A 359 22.19 -30.73 1.17
N VAL A 360 21.90 -29.42 1.08
CA VAL A 360 22.36 -28.55 -0.02
C VAL A 360 23.89 -28.56 -0.15
N ARG A 361 24.62 -28.34 0.95
CA ARG A 361 26.10 -28.33 0.96
C ARG A 361 26.71 -29.68 0.54
N GLU A 362 26.04 -30.80 0.81
CA GLU A 362 26.47 -32.14 0.37
C GLU A 362 26.16 -32.44 -1.11
N ILE A 363 25.17 -31.75 -1.71
CA ILE A 363 24.87 -31.84 -3.15
C ILE A 363 25.92 -31.06 -3.93
N ASP A 364 26.03 -29.75 -3.69
CA ASP A 364 27.00 -28.86 -4.31
C ASP A 364 27.22 -27.60 -3.45
N PRO A 365 28.44 -27.33 -2.98
CA PRO A 365 28.72 -26.19 -2.09
C PRO A 365 28.70 -24.83 -2.81
N ASN A 366 28.42 -24.78 -4.13
CA ASN A 366 28.23 -23.53 -4.87
C ASN A 366 26.75 -23.11 -4.96
N ILE A 367 25.81 -23.96 -4.52
CA ILE A 367 24.39 -23.60 -4.43
C ILE A 367 24.18 -22.71 -3.22
N LEU A 368 23.54 -21.56 -3.42
CA LEU A 368 23.20 -20.62 -2.35
C LEU A 368 22.07 -21.20 -1.48
N VAL A 369 22.23 -21.12 -0.16
CA VAL A 369 21.21 -21.48 0.83
C VAL A 369 20.51 -20.20 1.28
N ALA A 370 19.22 -20.10 0.98
CA ALA A 370 18.36 -19.00 1.40
C ALA A 370 17.43 -19.40 2.55
N LEU A 371 17.18 -18.47 3.47
CA LEU A 371 16.14 -18.57 4.50
C LEU A 371 15.12 -17.46 4.27
N HIS A 372 13.83 -17.80 4.24
CA HIS A 372 12.76 -16.88 3.84
C HIS A 372 11.90 -16.44 5.03
N PHE A 373 11.71 -15.12 5.12
CA PHE A 373 10.92 -14.41 6.12
C PHE A 373 10.05 -13.35 5.44
N THR A 374 9.13 -12.76 6.18
CA THR A 374 8.16 -11.79 5.66
C THR A 374 7.76 -10.79 6.75
N ASN A 375 6.96 -9.79 6.40
CA ASN A 375 6.62 -8.63 7.23
C ASN A 375 7.84 -7.78 7.67
N PRO A 376 8.58 -7.15 6.74
CA PRO A 376 9.73 -6.29 7.04
C PRO A 376 9.34 -5.00 7.79
N GLU A 377 8.08 -4.55 7.75
CA GLU A 377 7.58 -3.34 8.44
C GLU A 377 7.54 -3.47 9.96
N THR A 378 7.48 -4.70 10.48
CA THR A 378 7.40 -4.96 11.92
C THR A 378 8.73 -4.62 12.58
N THR A 379 8.76 -3.52 13.33
CA THR A 379 9.97 -2.93 13.93
C THR A 379 10.88 -3.97 14.61
N GLY A 380 12.07 -4.16 14.05
CA GLY A 380 13.09 -5.06 14.59
C GLY A 380 12.80 -6.57 14.41
N ARG A 381 11.81 -6.98 13.61
CA ARG A 381 11.53 -8.41 13.33
C ARG A 381 12.77 -9.09 12.75
N TYR A 382 13.36 -8.50 11.70
CA TYR A 382 14.51 -9.08 11.01
C TYR A 382 15.80 -9.04 11.83
N ASP A 383 16.05 -7.96 12.59
CA ASP A 383 17.17 -7.90 13.54
C ASP A 383 17.14 -9.06 14.55
N ASN A 384 15.95 -9.35 15.10
CA ASN A 384 15.76 -10.42 16.06
C ASN A 384 15.88 -11.81 15.41
N ILE A 385 15.32 -12.02 14.21
CA ILE A 385 15.44 -13.30 13.47
C ILE A 385 16.90 -13.56 13.08
N ALA A 386 17.55 -12.61 12.41
CA ALA A 386 18.96 -12.73 12.01
C ALA A 386 19.87 -12.96 13.23
N LYS A 387 19.60 -12.28 14.36
CA LYS A 387 20.29 -12.55 15.62
C LYS A 387 20.11 -13.99 16.12
N ILE A 388 18.89 -14.53 16.07
CA ILE A 388 18.61 -15.90 16.50
C ILE A 388 19.34 -16.92 15.63
N LEU A 389 19.43 -16.67 14.32
CA LEU A 389 20.17 -17.51 13.37
C LEU A 389 21.68 -17.52 13.67
N ASP A 390 22.28 -16.37 14.01
CA ASP A 390 23.69 -16.25 14.42
C ASP A 390 23.95 -16.92 15.79
N ASP A 391 23.16 -16.59 16.83
CA ASP A 391 23.29 -17.20 18.17
C ASP A 391 23.21 -18.74 18.10
N ASN A 392 22.36 -19.29 17.22
CA ASN A 392 22.19 -20.73 17.02
C ASN A 392 23.12 -21.34 15.95
N ASN A 393 24.00 -20.54 15.32
CA ASN A 393 24.98 -20.98 14.32
C ASN A 393 24.32 -21.70 13.12
N VAL A 394 23.39 -21.03 12.43
CA VAL A 394 22.75 -21.54 11.20
C VAL A 394 23.62 -21.27 9.98
N ASP A 395 23.92 -22.32 9.19
CA ASP A 395 24.62 -22.19 7.90
C ASP A 395 23.65 -21.77 6.78
N TYR A 396 23.71 -20.51 6.37
CA TYR A 396 22.97 -19.96 5.24
C TYR A 396 23.73 -18.78 4.62
N ASP A 397 23.46 -18.48 3.34
CA ASP A 397 24.12 -17.41 2.57
C ASP A 397 23.22 -16.19 2.38
N VAL A 398 21.92 -16.41 2.16
CA VAL A 398 20.94 -15.37 1.79
C VAL A 398 19.83 -15.25 2.83
N PHE A 399 19.62 -14.05 3.37
CA PHE A 399 18.41 -13.69 4.11
C PHE A 399 17.39 -13.11 3.12
N ALA A 400 16.27 -13.79 2.92
CA ALA A 400 15.27 -13.40 1.93
C ALA A 400 13.99 -12.86 2.58
N SER A 401 13.37 -11.87 1.92
CA SER A 401 12.11 -11.24 2.33
C SER A 401 11.03 -11.41 1.26
N SER A 402 9.77 -11.62 1.65
CA SER A 402 8.65 -11.17 0.81
C SER A 402 8.53 -9.64 0.92
N TYR A 403 8.09 -8.97 -0.14
CA TYR A 403 7.67 -7.57 -0.10
C TYR A 403 6.46 -7.36 -0.99
N TYR A 404 5.30 -7.20 -0.38
CA TYR A 404 4.06 -6.83 -1.06
C TYR A 404 3.68 -5.43 -0.56
N PRO A 405 3.71 -4.38 -1.41
CA PRO A 405 3.56 -2.99 -0.96
C PRO A 405 2.22 -2.73 -0.25
N PHE A 406 1.19 -3.51 -0.58
CA PHE A 406 -0.12 -3.56 0.09
C PHE A 406 -0.05 -3.56 1.63
N TRP A 407 0.97 -4.20 2.22
CA TRP A 407 1.08 -4.40 3.67
C TRP A 407 2.49 -4.22 4.25
N HIS A 408 3.56 -4.31 3.45
CA HIS A 408 4.94 -4.49 3.94
C HIS A 408 5.75 -3.19 4.16
N GLY A 409 5.06 -2.06 4.36
CA GLY A 409 5.67 -0.79 4.78
C GLY A 409 6.20 0.04 3.60
N SER A 410 7.36 0.69 3.78
CA SER A 410 8.04 1.45 2.72
C SER A 410 9.29 0.74 2.20
N LEU A 411 9.73 1.15 1.01
CA LEU A 411 10.95 0.70 0.37
C LEU A 411 12.21 1.12 1.15
N ASP A 412 12.20 2.28 1.81
CA ASP A 412 13.29 2.71 2.70
C ASP A 412 13.42 1.78 3.90
N ASN A 413 12.28 1.37 4.48
CA ASN A 413 12.28 0.38 5.55
C ASN A 413 12.80 -0.97 5.04
N LEU A 414 12.33 -1.46 3.88
CA LEU A 414 12.84 -2.69 3.25
C LEU A 414 14.37 -2.64 3.08
N THR A 415 14.86 -1.57 2.45
CA THR A 415 16.30 -1.31 2.22
C THR A 415 17.05 -1.31 3.55
N THR A 416 16.54 -0.59 4.54
CA THR A 416 17.15 -0.45 5.88
C THR A 416 17.22 -1.78 6.63
N VAL A 417 16.12 -2.56 6.71
CA VAL A 417 16.13 -3.82 7.46
C VAL A 417 16.95 -4.91 6.78
N LEU A 418 16.97 -4.95 5.44
CA LEU A 418 17.84 -5.85 4.69
C LEU A 418 19.31 -5.45 4.84
N LYS A 419 19.63 -4.16 4.76
CA LYS A 419 20.99 -3.65 4.94
C LYS A 419 21.52 -3.89 6.35
N ASN A 420 20.71 -3.71 7.39
CA ASN A 420 21.08 -4.05 8.77
C ASN A 420 21.46 -5.53 8.91
N VAL A 421 20.74 -6.44 8.25
CA VAL A 421 21.09 -7.87 8.26
C VAL A 421 22.39 -8.15 7.50
N ALA A 422 22.57 -7.56 6.31
CA ALA A 422 23.77 -7.71 5.51
C ALA A 422 25.03 -7.23 6.25
N ASP A 423 25.03 -5.97 6.67
CA ASP A 423 26.18 -5.29 7.28
C ASP A 423 26.53 -5.86 8.67
N THR A 424 25.55 -6.46 9.39
CA THR A 424 25.77 -7.05 10.73
C THR A 424 26.25 -8.51 10.67
N TYR A 425 25.74 -9.32 9.74
CA TYR A 425 25.89 -10.78 9.75
C TYR A 425 26.65 -11.38 8.55
N ASP A 426 27.20 -10.54 7.66
CA ASP A 426 27.93 -10.96 6.44
C ASP A 426 27.05 -11.88 5.57
N LYS A 427 25.88 -11.36 5.20
CA LYS A 427 24.83 -12.07 4.44
C LYS A 427 24.46 -11.33 3.17
N LYS A 428 24.10 -12.11 2.15
CA LYS A 428 23.39 -11.60 0.98
C LYS A 428 21.91 -11.46 1.30
N VAL A 429 21.23 -10.59 0.56
CA VAL A 429 19.80 -10.30 0.74
C VAL A 429 19.09 -10.22 -0.60
N MET A 430 17.80 -10.57 -0.60
CA MET A 430 16.96 -10.51 -1.80
C MET A 430 15.48 -10.42 -1.42
N VAL A 431 14.66 -9.94 -2.36
CA VAL A 431 13.21 -10.15 -2.30
C VAL A 431 12.89 -11.47 -3.01
N ALA A 432 12.29 -12.43 -2.28
CA ALA A 432 11.93 -13.75 -2.80
C ALA A 432 10.49 -13.83 -3.33
N GLU A 433 9.64 -12.87 -2.96
CA GLU A 433 8.27 -12.72 -3.45
C GLU A 433 7.86 -11.24 -3.47
N THR A 434 7.35 -10.76 -4.60
CA THR A 434 6.71 -9.44 -4.76
C THR A 434 5.75 -9.46 -5.95
N SER A 435 4.73 -8.61 -5.96
CA SER A 435 3.77 -8.47 -7.05
C SER A 435 3.04 -7.13 -6.96
N TYR A 436 2.38 -6.71 -8.05
CA TYR A 436 1.46 -5.57 -8.04
C TYR A 436 0.29 -5.76 -9.02
N THR A 437 -0.83 -5.10 -8.73
CA THR A 437 -2.08 -5.16 -9.50
C THR A 437 -2.00 -4.30 -10.76
N TYR A 438 -2.21 -4.90 -11.94
CA TYR A 438 -2.36 -4.15 -13.19
C TYR A 438 -3.80 -3.71 -13.50
N THR A 439 -4.78 -4.28 -12.78
CA THR A 439 -6.22 -4.00 -12.90
C THR A 439 -6.94 -4.36 -11.59
N ASP A 440 -8.14 -3.82 -11.39
CA ASP A 440 -9.10 -4.18 -10.35
C ASP A 440 -10.06 -5.30 -10.78
N GLU A 441 -10.09 -5.68 -12.06
CA GLU A 441 -10.95 -6.75 -12.57
C GLU A 441 -10.61 -8.13 -11.96
N ASP A 442 -11.64 -8.89 -11.59
CA ASP A 442 -11.58 -10.34 -11.30
C ASP A 442 -11.80 -11.09 -12.61
N GLY A 443 -10.80 -11.88 -13.03
CA GLY A 443 -10.80 -12.59 -14.31
C GLY A 443 -11.51 -13.96 -14.28
N ASP A 444 -11.41 -14.72 -13.18
CA ASP A 444 -11.79 -16.14 -13.12
C ASP A 444 -13.06 -16.46 -12.27
N GLY A 445 -13.55 -15.51 -11.50
CA GLY A 445 -14.73 -15.61 -10.62
C GLY A 445 -14.44 -16.05 -9.19
N HIS A 446 -13.16 -16.17 -8.82
CA HIS A 446 -12.71 -16.14 -7.43
C HIS A 446 -12.22 -14.72 -7.06
N ALA A 447 -12.27 -14.38 -5.77
CA ALA A 447 -11.91 -13.04 -5.33
C ALA A 447 -10.38 -12.86 -5.30
N ASN A 448 -9.87 -11.87 -6.02
CA ASN A 448 -8.47 -11.48 -5.95
C ASN A 448 -8.11 -10.88 -4.58
N THR A 449 -6.83 -11.03 -4.21
CA THR A 449 -6.27 -10.65 -2.89
C THR A 449 -6.10 -9.14 -2.75
N ALA A 450 -5.90 -8.45 -3.87
CA ALA A 450 -5.74 -7.01 -4.00
C ALA A 450 -6.33 -6.60 -5.37
N PRO A 451 -6.75 -5.34 -5.58
CA PRO A 451 -6.70 -4.23 -4.63
C PRO A 451 -7.88 -4.24 -3.65
N ASP A 452 -7.62 -3.85 -2.40
CA ASP A 452 -8.65 -3.43 -1.43
C ASP A 452 -8.24 -2.11 -0.76
N ALA A 453 -8.67 -1.00 -1.35
CA ALA A 453 -8.36 0.35 -0.86
C ALA A 453 -8.89 0.64 0.56
N ALA A 454 -9.75 -0.22 1.14
CA ALA A 454 -10.19 -0.08 2.53
C ALA A 454 -9.24 -0.73 3.55
N SER A 455 -8.28 -1.56 3.12
CA SER A 455 -7.34 -2.26 4.02
C SER A 455 -5.88 -2.32 3.55
N GLN A 456 -5.56 -1.77 2.36
CA GLN A 456 -4.26 -1.92 1.70
C GLN A 456 -3.65 -0.57 1.33
N ARG A 457 -2.31 -0.51 1.38
CA ARG A 457 -1.54 0.61 0.84
C ARG A 457 -1.39 0.46 -0.68
N LEU A 458 -1.82 1.47 -1.43
CA LEU A 458 -1.79 1.48 -2.90
C LEU A 458 -1.08 2.76 -3.37
N ASP A 459 0.25 2.79 -3.25
CA ASP A 459 1.07 3.97 -3.59
C ASP A 459 1.16 4.26 -5.09
N TYR A 460 0.80 3.29 -5.93
CA TYR A 460 0.90 3.36 -7.38
C TYR A 460 -0.48 3.08 -7.99
N PRO A 461 -0.85 3.73 -9.12
CA PRO A 461 -2.09 3.45 -9.83
C PRO A 461 -2.30 1.96 -10.13
N ILE A 462 -3.56 1.53 -10.14
CA ILE A 462 -3.94 0.15 -10.46
C ILE A 462 -3.92 -0.02 -11.99
N SER A 463 -2.72 -0.08 -12.56
CA SER A 463 -2.49 -0.07 -14.00
C SER A 463 -1.24 -0.86 -14.41
N VAL A 464 -1.08 -1.10 -15.71
CA VAL A 464 0.14 -1.73 -16.27
C VAL A 464 1.39 -0.88 -15.98
N GLN A 465 1.29 0.45 -15.97
CA GLN A 465 2.42 1.32 -15.66
C GLN A 465 2.66 1.44 -14.15
N GLY A 466 1.61 1.48 -13.32
CA GLY A 466 1.75 1.41 -11.87
C GLY A 466 2.39 0.10 -11.40
N GLN A 467 2.04 -1.03 -12.03
CA GLN A 467 2.72 -2.32 -11.84
C GLN A 467 4.20 -2.30 -12.24
N VAL A 468 4.59 -1.50 -13.24
CA VAL A 468 6.01 -1.30 -13.60
C VAL A 468 6.73 -0.51 -12.53
N HIS A 469 6.20 0.65 -12.13
CA HIS A 469 6.82 1.51 -11.11
C HIS A 469 7.00 0.76 -9.78
N ALA A 470 5.92 0.17 -9.26
CA ALA A 470 5.91 -0.58 -8.00
C ALA A 470 6.97 -1.69 -7.91
N ILE A 471 7.34 -2.31 -9.03
CA ILE A 471 8.29 -3.42 -9.07
C ILE A 471 9.71 -2.92 -9.41
N ARG A 472 9.85 -1.94 -10.30
CA ARG A 472 11.12 -1.25 -10.58
C ARG A 472 11.70 -0.69 -9.28
N ASP A 473 10.87 -0.11 -8.42
CA ASP A 473 11.31 0.49 -7.17
C ASP A 473 11.69 -0.58 -6.11
N VAL A 474 11.12 -1.79 -6.18
CA VAL A 474 11.58 -2.95 -5.40
C VAL A 474 12.94 -3.47 -5.89
N PHE A 475 13.23 -3.41 -7.19
CA PHE A 475 14.58 -3.67 -7.71
C PHE A 475 15.57 -2.63 -7.17
N GLU A 476 15.22 -1.35 -7.22
CA GLU A 476 16.07 -0.27 -6.69
C GLU A 476 16.32 -0.39 -5.19
N ALA A 477 15.28 -0.66 -4.37
CA ALA A 477 15.40 -0.87 -2.94
C ALA A 477 16.36 -2.02 -2.57
N VAL A 478 16.41 -3.10 -3.36
CA VAL A 478 17.38 -4.19 -3.13
C VAL A 478 18.79 -3.81 -3.61
N VAL A 479 18.93 -3.08 -4.72
CA VAL A 479 20.24 -2.58 -5.19
C VAL A 479 20.84 -1.57 -4.22
N ASN A 480 20.02 -0.70 -3.62
CA ASN A 480 20.42 0.31 -2.62
C ASN A 480 20.98 -0.28 -1.30
N VAL A 481 20.95 -1.60 -1.12
CA VAL A 481 21.69 -2.27 -0.04
C VAL A 481 23.22 -2.30 -0.31
N GLY A 482 23.64 -2.27 -1.59
CA GLY A 482 25.00 -2.54 -2.07
C GLY A 482 25.23 -4.02 -2.43
N ASP A 483 26.49 -4.46 -2.61
CA ASP A 483 26.95 -5.81 -3.05
C ASP A 483 26.28 -7.04 -2.37
N ALA A 484 25.59 -6.83 -1.24
CA ALA A 484 24.81 -7.84 -0.55
C ALA A 484 23.43 -8.09 -1.18
N GLY A 485 22.79 -7.06 -1.74
CA GLY A 485 21.54 -7.17 -2.50
C GLY A 485 21.77 -7.89 -3.83
N ILE A 486 21.13 -9.04 -4.03
CA ILE A 486 21.38 -9.89 -5.21
C ILE A 486 20.19 -10.13 -6.13
N GLY A 487 18.97 -9.73 -5.74
CA GLY A 487 17.81 -10.17 -6.51
C GLY A 487 16.44 -9.72 -6.05
N VAL A 488 15.51 -9.78 -7.01
CA VAL A 488 14.06 -9.72 -6.80
C VAL A 488 13.41 -10.87 -7.58
N PHE A 489 12.43 -11.52 -6.96
CA PHE A 489 11.58 -12.53 -7.59
C PHE A 489 10.12 -12.05 -7.61
N TYR A 490 9.55 -11.87 -8.80
CA TYR A 490 8.11 -11.65 -8.94
C TYR A 490 7.35 -12.94 -8.62
N TRP A 491 6.30 -12.86 -7.80
CA TRP A 491 5.50 -14.03 -7.43
C TRP A 491 4.29 -14.21 -8.36
N GLU A 492 4.20 -15.38 -9.00
CA GLU A 492 3.08 -15.81 -9.85
C GLU A 492 2.63 -14.82 -10.94
N PRO A 493 3.55 -14.29 -11.78
CA PRO A 493 3.22 -13.35 -12.86
C PRO A 493 2.39 -13.98 -14.01
N ALA A 494 1.90 -15.20 -13.84
CA ALA A 494 1.27 -16.01 -14.88
C ALA A 494 0.08 -16.83 -14.37
N TRP A 495 -0.44 -16.54 -13.16
CA TRP A 495 -1.54 -17.29 -12.58
C TRP A 495 -2.91 -16.85 -13.11
N LEU A 496 -3.10 -17.10 -14.40
CA LEU A 496 -4.23 -16.63 -15.19
C LEU A 496 -5.53 -17.41 -14.96
N PRO A 497 -6.68 -16.83 -15.36
CA PRO A 497 -7.96 -17.52 -15.38
C PRO A 497 -7.94 -18.78 -16.25
N VAL A 498 -8.53 -19.87 -15.75
CA VAL A 498 -8.77 -21.09 -16.55
C VAL A 498 -9.94 -20.94 -17.54
N GLY A 499 -10.70 -19.85 -17.41
CA GLY A 499 -11.86 -19.47 -18.19
C GLY A 499 -12.46 -18.18 -17.60
N PRO A 500 -13.35 -17.48 -18.32
CA PRO A 500 -13.89 -16.19 -17.85
C PRO A 500 -14.80 -16.37 -16.63
N ARG A 501 -14.80 -15.37 -15.74
CA ARG A 501 -15.69 -15.18 -14.58
C ARG A 501 -17.14 -15.66 -14.75
N ASP A 502 -17.76 -15.40 -15.90
CA ASP A 502 -19.14 -15.82 -16.22
C ASP A 502 -19.34 -17.36 -16.34
N ASP A 503 -18.28 -18.16 -16.49
CA ASP A 503 -18.30 -19.62 -16.63
C ASP A 503 -17.83 -20.35 -15.34
N LEU A 504 -18.05 -19.72 -14.18
CA LEU A 504 -17.59 -20.15 -12.85
C LEU A 504 -17.83 -21.65 -12.53
N GLU A 505 -18.95 -22.26 -12.94
CA GLU A 505 -19.21 -23.70 -12.71
C GLU A 505 -18.20 -24.60 -13.46
N ASN A 506 -17.73 -24.17 -14.63
CA ASN A 506 -16.71 -24.86 -15.40
C ASN A 506 -15.29 -24.56 -14.86
N ASN A 507 -15.03 -23.32 -14.42
CA ASN A 507 -13.78 -22.95 -13.79
C ASN A 507 -13.55 -23.75 -12.50
N GLN A 508 -14.56 -23.81 -11.61
CA GLN A 508 -14.56 -24.65 -10.40
C GLN A 508 -14.24 -26.13 -10.69
N ARG A 509 -14.76 -26.69 -11.79
CA ARG A 509 -14.43 -28.04 -12.21
C ARG A 509 -12.95 -28.17 -12.60
N LEU A 510 -12.38 -27.19 -13.30
CA LEU A 510 -10.96 -27.19 -13.69
C LEU A 510 -10.03 -27.04 -12.47
N TRP A 511 -10.37 -26.16 -11.53
CA TRP A 511 -9.62 -25.99 -10.28
C TRP A 511 -9.60 -27.28 -9.45
N GLU A 512 -10.73 -27.97 -9.32
CA GLU A 512 -10.81 -29.27 -8.64
C GLU A 512 -10.11 -30.41 -9.42
N GLU A 513 -10.23 -30.46 -10.75
CA GLU A 513 -9.72 -31.56 -11.59
C GLU A 513 -8.19 -31.51 -11.78
N PHE A 514 -7.60 -30.32 -11.82
CA PHE A 514 -6.18 -30.11 -12.10
C PHE A 514 -5.41 -29.40 -10.98
N GLY A 515 -6.09 -28.85 -9.97
CA GLY A 515 -5.48 -28.08 -8.88
C GLY A 515 -4.95 -26.71 -9.33
N SER A 516 -5.54 -26.12 -10.36
CA SER A 516 -5.08 -24.89 -11.02
C SER A 516 -5.55 -23.59 -10.37
N GLY A 517 -6.51 -23.64 -9.46
CA GLY A 517 -6.79 -22.54 -8.52
C GLY A 517 -5.96 -22.67 -7.23
N TRP A 518 -6.03 -21.70 -6.33
CA TRP A 518 -5.14 -21.58 -5.16
C TRP A 518 -5.27 -22.75 -4.16
N ALA A 519 -6.48 -23.32 -4.07
CA ALA A 519 -6.78 -24.54 -3.33
C ALA A 519 -7.99 -25.25 -3.95
N ALA A 520 -8.06 -26.57 -3.74
CA ALA A 520 -9.21 -27.42 -4.05
C ALA A 520 -9.83 -27.97 -2.76
N SER A 521 -11.11 -28.39 -2.81
CA SER A 521 -11.87 -28.91 -1.67
C SER A 521 -11.18 -30.08 -0.93
N TYR A 522 -10.31 -30.81 -1.62
CA TYR A 522 -9.49 -31.90 -1.08
C TYR A 522 -8.46 -31.43 -0.03
N ALA A 523 -8.04 -30.16 -0.03
CA ALA A 523 -7.14 -29.59 0.97
C ALA A 523 -7.73 -29.56 2.39
N ALA A 524 -9.05 -29.66 2.53
CA ALA A 524 -9.77 -29.58 3.80
C ALA A 524 -9.37 -30.65 4.84
N GLU A 525 -8.71 -31.76 4.45
CA GLU A 525 -8.16 -32.72 5.42
C GLU A 525 -6.85 -32.26 6.09
N TYR A 526 -6.14 -31.30 5.49
CA TYR A 526 -4.83 -30.79 5.94
C TYR A 526 -4.93 -29.35 6.47
N ASP A 527 -5.74 -28.52 5.83
CA ASP A 527 -6.08 -27.16 6.29
C ASP A 527 -7.60 -26.94 6.27
N PRO A 528 -8.31 -27.30 7.35
CA PRO A 528 -9.77 -27.19 7.44
C PRO A 528 -10.27 -25.79 7.83
N ASN A 529 -9.40 -24.81 8.10
CA ASN A 529 -9.83 -23.49 8.64
C ASN A 529 -9.74 -22.36 7.63
N ASP A 530 -8.91 -22.52 6.61
CA ASP A 530 -8.73 -21.56 5.53
C ASP A 530 -9.05 -22.24 4.19
N ALA A 531 -8.16 -23.08 3.65
CA ALA A 531 -8.41 -23.79 2.39
C ALA A 531 -9.71 -24.62 2.40
N GLY A 532 -10.07 -25.23 3.53
CA GLY A 532 -11.29 -26.02 3.67
C GLY A 532 -12.61 -25.24 3.60
N GLU A 533 -12.58 -23.90 3.75
CA GLU A 533 -13.76 -23.02 3.65
C GLU A 533 -13.69 -22.08 2.43
N TRP A 534 -12.47 -21.75 1.95
CA TRP A 534 -12.21 -20.71 0.92
C TRP A 534 -11.62 -21.22 -0.40
N TYR A 535 -11.50 -22.53 -0.63
CA TYR A 535 -10.97 -23.09 -1.88
C TYR A 535 -11.64 -22.51 -3.15
N GLY A 536 -10.87 -22.36 -4.22
CA GLY A 536 -11.30 -21.62 -5.41
C GLY A 536 -10.19 -21.41 -6.43
N GLY A 537 -10.36 -20.37 -7.25
CA GLY A 537 -9.56 -20.05 -8.43
C GLY A 537 -8.23 -19.37 -8.15
N SER A 538 -7.73 -18.60 -9.12
CA SER A 538 -6.65 -17.66 -8.84
C SER A 538 -7.12 -16.62 -7.82
N ALA A 539 -6.19 -16.08 -7.04
CA ALA A 539 -6.45 -14.91 -6.19
C ALA A 539 -5.48 -13.76 -6.50
N VAL A 540 -4.80 -13.85 -7.65
CA VAL A 540 -3.80 -12.89 -8.14
C VAL A 540 -3.80 -12.80 -9.68
N ASP A 541 -4.91 -13.13 -10.36
CA ASP A 541 -4.93 -13.09 -11.84
C ASP A 541 -4.72 -11.66 -12.38
N ASN A 542 -5.22 -10.67 -11.67
CA ASN A 542 -5.00 -9.25 -11.89
C ASN A 542 -3.60 -8.73 -11.47
N GLN A 543 -2.74 -9.60 -10.95
CA GLN A 543 -1.34 -9.30 -10.63
C GLN A 543 -0.37 -10.04 -11.58
N ALA A 544 -0.87 -10.66 -12.65
CA ALA A 544 -0.03 -11.26 -13.67
C ALA A 544 0.74 -10.19 -14.48
N LEU A 545 1.79 -10.62 -15.17
CA LEU A 545 2.48 -9.88 -16.24
C LEU A 545 2.00 -10.32 -17.64
N PHE A 546 0.85 -10.99 -17.68
CA PHE A 546 0.13 -11.45 -18.85
C PHE A 546 -1.36 -11.09 -18.68
N ASP A 547 -2.07 -10.81 -19.76
CA ASP A 547 -3.52 -10.61 -19.70
C ASP A 547 -4.27 -11.92 -19.41
N PHE A 548 -5.57 -11.83 -19.09
CA PHE A 548 -6.44 -13.00 -18.87
C PHE A 548 -6.53 -13.99 -20.05
N ASN A 549 -5.95 -13.69 -21.22
CA ASN A 549 -5.91 -14.54 -22.41
C ASN A 549 -4.51 -15.14 -22.67
N GLY A 550 -3.50 -14.83 -21.85
CA GLY A 550 -2.12 -15.31 -22.00
C GLY A 550 -1.23 -14.47 -22.91
N MET A 551 -1.64 -13.27 -23.29
CA MET A 551 -0.79 -12.30 -23.99
C MET A 551 0.12 -11.57 -22.99
N PRO A 552 1.44 -11.43 -23.24
CA PRO A 552 2.32 -10.71 -22.33
C PRO A 552 1.93 -9.22 -22.26
N LEU A 553 1.82 -8.69 -21.05
CA LEU A 553 1.59 -7.26 -20.82
C LEU A 553 2.88 -6.46 -21.12
N PRO A 554 2.79 -5.17 -21.49
CA PRO A 554 3.95 -4.29 -21.62
C PRO A 554 4.86 -4.29 -20.38
N SER A 555 4.29 -4.44 -19.18
CA SER A 555 5.03 -4.52 -17.91
C SER A 555 6.07 -5.63 -17.84
N LEU A 556 5.85 -6.76 -18.55
CA LEU A 556 6.82 -7.85 -18.63
C LEU A 556 8.16 -7.41 -19.24
N LYS A 557 8.17 -6.39 -20.11
CA LYS A 557 9.39 -5.91 -20.78
C LYS A 557 10.33 -5.17 -19.83
N MET A 558 9.85 -4.73 -18.66
CA MET A 558 10.62 -3.99 -17.64
C MET A 558 11.95 -4.66 -17.29
N PHE A 559 12.01 -6.00 -17.16
CA PHE A 559 13.25 -6.69 -16.80
C PHE A 559 14.38 -6.49 -17.83
N ASN A 560 14.06 -6.27 -19.10
CA ASN A 560 15.03 -5.88 -20.15
C ASN A 560 15.46 -4.40 -20.09
N PHE A 561 14.79 -3.57 -19.29
CA PHE A 561 14.97 -2.11 -19.26
C PHE A 561 15.52 -1.58 -17.93
N LEU A 562 15.54 -2.36 -16.85
CA LEU A 562 16.06 -1.93 -15.53
C LEU A 562 17.47 -1.30 -15.61
N ASP A 563 18.36 -1.83 -16.47
CA ASP A 563 19.73 -1.35 -16.64
C ASP A 563 19.88 -0.21 -17.68
N THR A 564 18.90 0.00 -18.57
CA THR A 564 18.93 1.01 -19.64
C THR A 564 18.03 2.22 -19.43
N GLY A 565 16.93 2.03 -18.69
CA GLY A 565 15.73 2.87 -18.77
C GLY A 565 14.96 2.67 -20.08
N ALA A 566 13.69 3.06 -20.07
CA ALA A 566 12.81 3.10 -21.23
C ALA A 566 11.90 4.33 -21.19
N ILE A 567 11.59 4.87 -22.38
CA ILE A 567 10.73 6.04 -22.58
C ILE A 567 9.58 5.69 -23.51
N ALA A 568 8.40 6.24 -23.22
CA ALA A 568 7.19 6.09 -24.02
C ALA A 568 6.60 7.46 -24.41
N ALA A 569 5.37 7.47 -24.92
CA ALA A 569 4.60 8.72 -25.06
C ALA A 569 4.02 9.11 -23.69
N VAL A 570 4.26 10.36 -23.26
CA VAL A 570 3.66 10.91 -22.04
C VAL A 570 2.15 11.04 -22.21
N GLN A 571 1.40 10.39 -21.34
CA GLN A 571 -0.07 10.40 -21.24
C GLN A 571 -0.48 10.42 -19.77
N ILE A 572 -1.72 10.82 -19.48
CA ILE A 572 -2.31 10.63 -18.16
C ILE A 572 -2.50 9.12 -17.95
N GLU A 573 -2.14 8.64 -16.77
CA GLU A 573 -2.28 7.24 -16.35
C GLU A 573 -3.37 7.09 -15.28
N ASP A 574 -3.52 8.09 -14.41
CA ASP A 574 -4.51 8.12 -13.32
C ASP A 574 -4.91 9.55 -12.95
N VAL A 575 -6.07 9.71 -12.33
CA VAL A 575 -6.63 11.00 -11.91
C VAL A 575 -7.32 10.85 -10.56
N GLN A 576 -6.89 11.63 -9.56
CA GLN A 576 -7.44 11.51 -8.21
C GLN A 576 -8.85 12.12 -8.12
N ASP A 577 -9.80 11.32 -7.60
CA ASP A 577 -11.15 11.76 -7.23
C ASP A 577 -11.11 12.82 -6.12
N ILE A 578 -12.17 13.65 -6.04
CA ILE A 578 -12.17 14.84 -5.16
C ILE A 578 -13.21 14.71 -4.06
N GLU A 579 -12.75 14.58 -2.81
CA GLU A 579 -13.61 14.72 -1.62
C GLU A 579 -13.85 16.21 -1.28
N LEU A 580 -15.13 16.60 -1.14
CA LEU A 580 -15.57 17.95 -0.80
C LEU A 580 -16.70 17.93 0.23
N GLN A 581 -16.51 18.58 1.38
CA GLN A 581 -17.56 18.77 2.38
C GLN A 581 -18.16 20.18 2.30
N VAL A 582 -19.50 20.28 2.36
CA VAL A 582 -20.25 21.55 2.29
C VAL A 582 -21.45 21.56 3.24
N ASN A 583 -21.81 22.72 3.79
CA ASN A 583 -23.03 22.86 4.59
C ASN A 583 -24.25 23.03 3.69
N LYS A 584 -25.39 22.45 4.08
CA LYS A 584 -26.64 22.48 3.31
C LYS A 584 -27.14 23.91 3.05
N GLY A 585 -27.04 24.33 1.78
CA GLY A 585 -27.46 25.65 1.31
C GLY A 585 -26.30 26.62 1.04
N GLU A 586 -25.05 26.20 1.24
CA GLU A 586 -23.88 26.89 0.70
C GLU A 586 -23.77 26.72 -0.82
N THR A 587 -22.92 27.55 -1.45
CA THR A 587 -22.62 27.43 -2.88
C THR A 587 -21.51 26.40 -3.08
N ILE A 588 -21.84 25.27 -3.69
CA ILE A 588 -20.87 24.23 -4.04
C ILE A 588 -19.99 24.74 -5.19
N THR A 589 -18.67 24.64 -5.06
CA THR A 589 -17.70 25.04 -6.09
C THR A 589 -16.63 23.98 -6.24
N LEU A 590 -16.63 23.28 -7.38
CA LEU A 590 -15.58 22.35 -7.79
C LEU A 590 -14.42 23.11 -8.47
N PRO A 591 -13.19 22.58 -8.46
CA PRO A 591 -12.04 23.25 -9.08
C PRO A 591 -12.10 23.21 -10.62
N GLU A 592 -11.45 24.17 -11.28
CA GLU A 592 -11.33 24.24 -12.75
C GLU A 592 -10.31 23.22 -13.32
N SER A 593 -9.54 22.54 -12.44
CA SER A 593 -8.52 21.54 -12.79
C SER A 593 -8.32 20.53 -11.66
N VAL A 594 -7.90 19.32 -12.02
CA VAL A 594 -7.60 18.19 -11.11
C VAL A 594 -6.12 17.80 -11.20
N THR A 595 -5.57 17.14 -10.18
CA THR A 595 -4.24 16.52 -10.27
C THR A 595 -4.34 15.22 -11.04
N ALA A 596 -3.58 15.12 -12.14
CA ALA A 596 -3.44 13.91 -12.93
C ALA A 596 -2.01 13.36 -12.80
N ILE A 597 -1.90 12.06 -12.56
CA ILE A 597 -0.64 11.32 -12.53
C ILE A 597 -0.36 10.85 -13.96
N PHE A 598 0.84 11.11 -14.47
CA PHE A 598 1.25 10.72 -15.81
C PHE A 598 2.04 9.41 -15.80
N ASN A 599 2.05 8.71 -16.93
CA ASN A 599 2.76 7.43 -17.07
C ASN A 599 4.30 7.55 -16.95
N ASP A 600 4.85 8.78 -17.00
CA ASP A 600 6.24 9.11 -16.68
C ASP A 600 6.52 9.32 -15.17
N GLY A 601 5.50 9.14 -14.31
CA GLY A 601 5.57 9.32 -12.86
C GLY A 601 5.31 10.75 -12.38
N THR A 602 5.17 11.73 -13.28
CA THR A 602 5.00 13.13 -12.89
C THR A 602 3.54 13.53 -12.67
N GLU A 603 3.27 14.35 -11.66
CA GLU A 603 1.94 14.93 -11.42
C GLU A 603 1.78 16.30 -12.10
N LYS A 604 0.62 16.58 -12.71
CA LYS A 604 0.30 17.90 -13.27
C LYS A 604 -1.17 18.25 -13.10
N ALA A 605 -1.48 19.53 -12.92
CA ALA A 605 -2.86 20.02 -12.92
C ALA A 605 -3.44 20.06 -14.34
N VAL A 606 -4.55 19.33 -14.58
CA VAL A 606 -5.22 19.20 -15.88
C VAL A 606 -6.65 19.74 -15.81
N PRO A 607 -7.13 20.52 -16.79
CA PRO A 607 -8.51 21.04 -16.78
C PRO A 607 -9.58 19.95 -16.82
N VAL A 608 -10.71 20.20 -16.16
CA VAL A 608 -11.86 19.29 -16.06
C VAL A 608 -13.18 19.98 -16.42
N GLU A 609 -14.04 19.31 -17.18
CA GLU A 609 -15.42 19.73 -17.43
C GLU A 609 -16.39 18.89 -16.57
N TRP A 610 -16.91 19.47 -15.48
CA TRP A 610 -17.88 18.84 -14.56
C TRP A 610 -19.32 18.82 -15.11
N ASP A 611 -20.15 17.86 -14.68
CA ASP A 611 -21.59 17.88 -14.95
C ASP A 611 -22.29 19.03 -14.19
N GLU A 612 -22.44 20.17 -14.88
CA GLU A 612 -23.18 21.35 -14.40
C GLU A 612 -24.61 21.00 -13.93
N GLN A 613 -25.28 20.01 -14.51
CA GLN A 613 -26.66 19.67 -14.17
C GLN A 613 -26.73 18.87 -12.86
N ALA A 614 -25.79 17.93 -12.65
CA ALA A 614 -25.65 17.23 -11.38
C ALA A 614 -25.34 18.23 -10.26
N LEU A 615 -24.43 19.18 -10.50
CA LEU A 615 -24.09 20.26 -9.56
C LEU A 615 -25.29 21.19 -9.26
N GLU A 616 -26.13 21.52 -10.26
CA GLU A 616 -27.37 22.28 -10.05
C GLU A 616 -28.39 21.51 -9.18
N ASP A 617 -28.55 20.19 -9.37
CA ASP A 617 -29.50 19.38 -8.62
C ASP A 617 -29.12 19.28 -7.13
N LEU A 618 -27.82 19.31 -6.79
CA LEU A 618 -27.34 19.30 -5.41
C LEU A 618 -27.73 20.54 -4.58
N ILE A 619 -28.07 21.66 -5.21
CA ILE A 619 -28.50 22.90 -4.52
C ILE A 619 -29.75 22.65 -3.63
N ASN A 620 -30.54 21.61 -3.93
CA ASN A 620 -31.75 21.26 -3.18
C ASN A 620 -31.70 19.83 -2.59
N ALA A 621 -30.52 19.21 -2.55
CA ALA A 621 -30.34 17.86 -2.02
C ALA A 621 -30.58 17.77 -0.50
N ASP A 622 -30.68 16.54 0.00
CA ASP A 622 -30.72 16.26 1.44
C ASP A 622 -29.32 16.01 1.99
N LEU A 623 -29.22 15.58 3.26
CA LEU A 623 -27.92 15.30 3.88
C LEU A 623 -27.39 13.94 3.41
N GLY A 624 -26.11 13.89 3.03
CA GLY A 624 -25.45 12.70 2.52
C GLY A 624 -24.33 13.02 1.52
N THR A 625 -23.64 11.97 1.06
CA THR A 625 -22.61 12.05 0.03
C THR A 625 -23.21 11.81 -1.35
N TYR A 626 -22.80 12.62 -2.32
CA TYR A 626 -23.25 12.60 -3.69
C TYR A 626 -22.05 12.62 -4.64
N ILE A 627 -22.21 12.08 -5.85
CA ILE A 627 -21.15 12.05 -6.86
C ILE A 627 -21.50 13.02 -7.99
N VAL A 628 -20.55 13.86 -8.39
CA VAL A 628 -20.61 14.71 -9.60
C VAL A 628 -19.42 14.36 -10.48
N SER A 629 -19.67 13.65 -11.57
CA SER A 629 -18.63 13.28 -12.53
C SER A 629 -18.14 14.47 -13.35
N GLY A 630 -16.84 14.47 -13.67
CA GLY A 630 -16.19 15.36 -14.60
C GLY A 630 -15.40 14.60 -15.66
N VAL A 631 -15.02 15.29 -16.74
CA VAL A 631 -14.31 14.70 -17.89
C VAL A 631 -13.12 15.57 -18.31
N LEU A 632 -11.98 14.95 -18.62
CA LEU A 632 -10.75 15.59 -19.06
C LEU A 632 -10.67 15.67 -20.61
N GLU A 633 -9.74 16.45 -21.19
CA GLU A 633 -9.65 16.66 -22.65
C GLU A 633 -9.39 15.38 -23.46
N ASP A 634 -8.75 14.37 -22.87
CA ASP A 634 -8.51 13.05 -23.49
C ASP A 634 -9.72 12.09 -23.40
N GLY A 635 -10.68 12.40 -22.51
CA GLY A 635 -11.89 11.61 -22.28
C GLY A 635 -11.87 10.72 -21.04
N MET A 636 -10.84 10.79 -20.18
CA MET A 636 -10.92 10.18 -18.84
C MET A 636 -11.96 10.89 -17.96
N SER A 637 -12.53 10.13 -17.01
CA SER A 637 -13.49 10.61 -16.02
C SER A 637 -12.85 10.69 -14.64
N VAL A 638 -13.29 11.67 -13.85
CA VAL A 638 -12.97 11.84 -12.44
C VAL A 638 -14.25 12.17 -11.68
N ASP A 639 -14.45 11.62 -10.49
CA ASP A 639 -15.65 11.83 -9.68
C ASP A 639 -15.38 12.79 -8.51
N ALA A 640 -16.25 13.80 -8.35
CA ALA A 640 -16.25 14.65 -7.17
C ALA A 640 -17.27 14.11 -6.15
N HIS A 641 -16.76 13.66 -5.02
CA HIS A 641 -17.49 13.15 -3.87
C HIS A 641 -17.88 14.30 -2.94
N ILE A 642 -19.13 14.74 -3.05
CA ILE A 642 -19.65 15.94 -2.38
C ILE A 642 -20.53 15.53 -1.20
N THR A 643 -19.99 15.66 0.01
CA THR A 643 -20.70 15.38 1.26
C THR A 643 -21.42 16.63 1.76
N ILE A 644 -22.74 16.62 1.63
CA ILE A 644 -23.63 17.69 2.09
C ILE A 644 -24.03 17.40 3.54
N GLN A 645 -23.49 18.19 4.46
CA GLN A 645 -23.78 18.11 5.90
C GLN A 645 -24.61 19.29 6.39
N ALA A 646 -24.98 19.29 7.67
CA ALA A 646 -25.71 20.42 8.27
C ALA A 646 -24.72 21.45 8.81
N GLU A 647 -25.13 22.71 8.94
CA GLU A 647 -24.33 23.73 9.64
C GLU A 647 -24.05 23.27 11.07
N ASN A 648 -22.77 23.06 11.40
CA ASN A 648 -22.33 22.77 12.76
C ASN A 648 -22.20 24.09 13.53
N PHE A 649 -23.06 24.27 14.55
CA PHE A 649 -23.04 25.45 15.42
C PHE A 649 -21.98 25.39 16.52
N VAL A 650 -21.24 24.28 16.65
CA VAL A 650 -20.08 24.17 17.56
C VAL A 650 -18.85 24.85 16.95
N GLN A 651 -18.24 25.76 17.70
CA GLN A 651 -17.00 26.43 17.30
C GLN A 651 -15.80 25.56 17.68
N ASN A 652 -14.83 25.41 16.77
CA ASN A 652 -13.65 24.54 16.94
C ASN A 652 -14.02 23.10 17.39
N PRO A 653 -14.84 22.36 16.60
CA PRO A 653 -15.53 21.14 17.05
C PRO A 653 -14.62 19.93 17.32
N SER A 654 -13.52 19.82 16.58
CA SER A 654 -12.43 18.86 16.71
C SER A 654 -11.12 19.53 17.15
N PHE A 655 -11.19 20.70 17.80
CA PHE A 655 -10.06 21.35 18.49
C PHE A 655 -8.87 21.83 17.63
N GLU A 656 -8.86 21.59 16.31
CA GLU A 656 -7.83 21.97 15.33
C GLU A 656 -7.37 23.45 15.33
N LEU A 657 -8.19 24.40 15.80
CA LEU A 657 -7.83 25.82 15.78
C LEU A 657 -7.01 26.23 17.02
N ASP A 658 -5.93 26.98 16.77
CA ASP A 658 -5.10 27.69 17.78
C ASP A 658 -5.92 28.42 18.87
N ASP A 659 -7.09 28.98 18.49
CA ASP A 659 -8.03 29.56 19.43
C ASP A 659 -8.96 28.47 19.99
N ILE A 660 -8.64 28.02 21.21
CA ILE A 660 -9.47 27.12 22.02
C ILE A 660 -10.34 27.88 23.04
N SER A 661 -10.45 29.22 22.97
CA SER A 661 -11.05 30.02 24.05
C SER A 661 -12.58 29.92 24.18
N MET A 662 -13.25 29.25 23.22
CA MET A 662 -14.65 28.83 23.32
C MET A 662 -14.86 27.62 24.24
N TRP A 663 -13.83 26.81 24.49
CA TRP A 663 -13.89 25.59 25.30
C TRP A 663 -13.38 25.84 26.73
N GLU A 664 -14.23 25.63 27.74
CA GLU A 664 -13.81 25.61 29.14
C GLU A 664 -13.63 24.16 29.63
N LEU A 665 -12.39 23.80 29.99
CA LEU A 665 -12.02 22.50 30.56
C LEU A 665 -11.94 22.60 32.10
N ILE A 666 -12.85 21.90 32.78
CA ILE A 666 -13.14 22.06 34.21
C ILE A 666 -12.81 20.77 34.96
N TYR A 667 -11.71 20.78 35.73
CA TYR A 667 -11.35 19.66 36.62
C TYR A 667 -12.18 19.70 37.91
N LEU A 668 -12.98 18.66 38.13
CA LEU A 668 -13.82 18.52 39.32
C LEU A 668 -13.05 17.87 40.47
N ASN A 669 -13.59 17.98 41.68
CA ASN A 669 -13.05 17.41 42.93
C ASN A 669 -11.61 17.82 43.35
N GLY A 670 -10.90 18.64 42.56
CA GLY A 670 -9.63 19.27 42.93
C GLY A 670 -8.38 18.43 42.60
N THR A 671 -8.46 17.59 41.56
CA THR A 671 -7.33 16.88 40.96
C THR A 671 -6.44 17.81 40.12
N SER A 672 -5.37 17.26 39.54
CA SER A 672 -4.50 17.94 38.57
C SER A 672 -5.09 17.94 37.17
N GLU A 673 -4.38 18.57 36.23
CA GLU A 673 -4.57 18.36 34.78
C GLU A 673 -4.53 16.85 34.49
N GLN A 674 -5.68 16.32 34.05
CA GLN A 674 -5.99 14.88 33.87
C GLN A 674 -6.62 14.61 32.49
N ALA A 675 -6.84 15.68 31.73
CA ALA A 675 -7.30 15.77 30.36
C ALA A 675 -6.67 17.02 29.75
N SER A 676 -6.48 17.06 28.44
CA SER A 676 -5.98 18.23 27.72
C SER A 676 -6.27 18.08 26.24
N ILE A 677 -6.57 19.19 25.56
CA ILE A 677 -6.42 19.25 24.09
C ILE A 677 -4.93 19.02 23.77
N LYS A 678 -4.63 18.12 22.82
CA LYS A 678 -3.27 17.82 22.35
C LYS A 678 -3.31 17.63 20.84
N ASN A 679 -2.25 18.07 20.15
CA ASN A 679 -1.86 17.45 18.88
C ASN A 679 -1.38 16.03 19.20
N ASN A 680 -2.11 15.02 18.73
CA ASN A 680 -1.66 13.63 18.62
C ASN A 680 -2.59 12.89 17.64
N PRO A 681 -2.28 12.84 16.33
CA PRO A 681 -3.18 12.29 15.31
C PRO A 681 -3.62 10.83 15.57
N SER A 682 -2.82 10.02 16.27
CA SER A 682 -3.18 8.64 16.65
C SER A 682 -4.32 8.53 17.68
N ASP A 683 -4.67 9.66 18.31
CA ASP A 683 -5.68 9.76 19.38
C ASP A 683 -6.82 10.71 18.97
N ALA A 684 -6.81 11.24 17.74
CA ALA A 684 -7.84 12.10 17.15
C ALA A 684 -8.70 11.32 16.15
N ARG A 685 -9.92 11.78 15.89
CA ARG A 685 -10.88 11.16 14.97
C ARG A 685 -10.95 11.90 13.64
N THR A 686 -10.84 13.22 13.66
CA THR A 686 -10.61 14.05 12.46
C THR A 686 -9.56 15.10 12.76
N GLY A 687 -8.63 15.32 11.83
CA GLY A 687 -7.50 16.22 12.04
C GLY A 687 -6.45 15.66 13.01
N ASP A 688 -5.73 16.57 13.65
CA ASP A 688 -4.55 16.30 14.47
C ASP A 688 -4.82 16.34 15.98
N TYR A 689 -5.92 16.96 16.42
CA TYR A 689 -6.15 17.37 17.81
C TYR A 689 -7.35 16.68 18.46
N SER A 690 -7.19 16.26 19.72
CA SER A 690 -8.32 15.77 20.52
C SER A 690 -8.14 16.00 22.02
N VAL A 691 -9.22 15.83 22.79
CA VAL A 691 -9.21 15.98 24.26
C VAL A 691 -8.81 14.64 24.91
N GLY A 692 -7.53 14.29 24.78
CA GLY A 692 -6.97 13.10 25.38
C GLY A 692 -6.91 13.17 26.92
N TYR A 693 -7.48 12.19 27.61
CA TYR A 693 -7.52 12.06 29.07
C TYR A 693 -6.78 10.83 29.60
N TRP A 694 -6.00 11.03 30.67
CA TRP A 694 -5.32 9.99 31.44
C TRP A 694 -4.80 10.54 32.77
N SER A 695 -4.80 9.72 33.84
CA SER A 695 -4.20 10.09 35.13
C SER A 695 -3.86 8.85 35.99
N ASP A 696 -2.85 8.95 36.86
CA ASP A 696 -2.60 7.96 37.93
C ASP A 696 -3.57 8.15 39.14
N ASP A 697 -4.32 9.26 39.17
CA ASP A 697 -5.43 9.54 40.11
C ASP A 697 -6.81 9.41 39.41
N VAL A 698 -7.92 9.54 40.15
CA VAL A 698 -9.31 9.47 39.62
C VAL A 698 -9.51 10.59 38.59
N ILE A 699 -10.05 10.25 37.42
CA ILE A 699 -10.41 11.23 36.38
C ILE A 699 -11.85 11.70 36.65
N ASP A 700 -12.06 13.02 36.63
CA ASP A 700 -13.36 13.65 36.88
C ASP A 700 -13.36 15.08 36.31
N PHE A 701 -13.63 15.23 35.01
CA PHE A 701 -13.60 16.54 34.33
C PHE A 701 -14.84 16.77 33.47
N MET A 702 -15.14 18.03 33.22
CA MET A 702 -16.06 18.45 32.16
C MET A 702 -15.30 19.25 31.11
N ILE A 703 -15.64 19.08 29.83
CA ILE A 703 -15.31 20.05 28.78
C ILE A 703 -16.61 20.65 28.28
N THR A 704 -16.67 21.98 28.15
CA THR A 704 -17.94 22.71 27.94
C THR A 704 -17.78 23.87 26.96
N GLN A 705 -18.83 24.18 26.18
CA GLN A 705 -18.91 25.36 25.31
C GLN A 705 -20.33 25.95 25.39
N THR A 706 -20.44 27.28 25.53
CA THR A 706 -21.74 27.99 25.43
C THR A 706 -21.88 28.64 24.06
N ILE A 707 -22.89 28.21 23.32
CA ILE A 707 -23.23 28.68 21.98
C ILE A 707 -24.42 29.63 22.10
N THR A 708 -24.35 30.78 21.42
CA THR A 708 -25.36 31.85 21.49
C THR A 708 -25.92 32.19 20.11
N ASP A 709 -26.98 33.00 20.11
CA ASP A 709 -27.64 33.54 18.91
C ASP A 709 -28.26 32.46 17.99
N LEU A 710 -28.49 31.26 18.54
CA LEU A 710 -29.21 30.17 17.89
C LEU A 710 -30.68 30.56 17.62
N GLU A 711 -31.24 30.10 16.50
CA GLU A 711 -32.66 30.25 16.24
C GLU A 711 -33.51 29.35 17.18
N PRO A 712 -34.66 29.80 17.68
CA PRO A 712 -35.57 28.93 18.43
C PRO A 712 -36.00 27.70 17.59
N GLY A 713 -35.79 26.50 18.12
CA GLY A 713 -35.94 25.26 17.37
C GLY A 713 -35.63 24.01 18.17
N TYR A 714 -35.60 22.88 17.46
CA TYR A 714 -35.05 21.62 17.94
C TYR A 714 -33.68 21.38 17.31
N TYR A 715 -32.72 20.94 18.12
CA TYR A 715 -31.34 20.65 17.74
C TYR A 715 -30.96 19.21 18.09
N ASN A 716 -30.07 18.61 17.31
CA ASN A 716 -29.36 17.38 17.71
C ASN A 716 -27.91 17.75 18.06
N LEU A 717 -27.38 17.16 19.13
CA LEU A 717 -25.99 17.28 19.56
C LEU A 717 -25.35 15.90 19.63
N SER A 718 -24.15 15.76 19.08
CA SER A 718 -23.33 14.55 19.20
C SER A 718 -21.86 14.84 19.55
N MET A 719 -21.16 13.77 19.93
CA MET A 719 -19.70 13.69 20.10
C MET A 719 -19.22 12.25 19.87
N HIS A 720 -17.92 12.05 19.72
CA HIS A 720 -17.27 10.74 19.75
C HIS A 720 -16.36 10.59 20.99
N ASN A 721 -16.20 9.36 21.47
CA ASN A 721 -15.37 9.02 22.62
C ASN A 721 -14.70 7.64 22.42
N GLN A 722 -13.37 7.58 22.35
CA GLN A 722 -12.61 6.31 22.41
C GLN A 722 -11.91 6.15 23.77
N GLY A 723 -11.39 4.96 24.09
CA GLY A 723 -10.67 4.74 25.35
C GLY A 723 -10.71 3.33 25.92
N GLY A 724 -10.17 3.17 27.13
CA GLY A 724 -10.08 1.88 27.80
C GLY A 724 -9.78 1.93 29.31
N ASP A 725 -9.59 0.74 29.88
CA ASP A 725 -9.34 0.50 31.32
C ASP A 725 -10.40 1.04 32.30
N THR A 726 -11.63 1.29 31.83
CA THR A 726 -12.77 1.70 32.66
C THR A 726 -13.44 0.51 33.38
N THR A 727 -13.56 0.58 34.70
CA THR A 727 -14.24 -0.42 35.56
C THR A 727 -15.37 0.16 36.41
N ASP A 728 -15.27 1.43 36.81
CA ASP A 728 -16.31 2.22 37.46
C ASP A 728 -16.33 3.58 36.76
N SER A 729 -17.37 3.86 35.97
CA SER A 729 -17.46 5.05 35.14
C SER A 729 -18.85 5.71 35.19
N ASN A 730 -18.85 7.03 35.03
CA ASN A 730 -20.02 7.88 34.89
C ASN A 730 -19.65 8.94 33.84
N MET A 731 -19.99 8.65 32.59
CA MET A 731 -19.59 9.45 31.44
C MET A 731 -20.85 9.80 30.64
N TYR A 732 -21.02 11.06 30.26
CA TYR A 732 -22.17 11.48 29.45
C TYR A 732 -21.90 12.75 28.63
N LEU A 733 -22.49 12.78 27.44
CA LEU A 733 -22.75 14.01 26.68
C LEU A 733 -23.88 14.79 27.39
N PHE A 734 -23.82 16.13 27.39
CA PHE A 734 -24.85 16.97 27.99
C PHE A 734 -25.19 18.23 27.18
N ALA A 735 -26.39 18.75 27.42
CA ALA A 735 -26.96 19.93 26.78
C ALA A 735 -27.86 20.69 27.79
N GLU A 736 -27.44 21.89 28.23
CA GLU A 736 -28.16 22.74 29.19
C GLU A 736 -28.87 23.91 28.49
N THR A 737 -30.19 23.99 28.72
CA THR A 737 -31.15 24.98 28.18
C THR A 737 -31.90 25.69 29.32
N GLU A 738 -32.74 26.69 29.03
CA GLU A 738 -33.61 27.32 30.04
C GLU A 738 -34.59 26.33 30.73
N ASP A 739 -34.96 25.23 30.06
CA ASP A 739 -35.81 24.16 30.62
C ASP A 739 -35.02 23.18 31.52
N GLY A 740 -33.69 23.19 31.46
CA GLY A 740 -32.77 22.40 32.27
C GLY A 740 -31.68 21.67 31.47
N ASN A 741 -30.92 20.83 32.18
CA ASN A 741 -29.86 19.98 31.59
C ASN A 741 -30.42 18.63 31.11
N ILE A 742 -30.06 18.25 29.88
CA ILE A 742 -30.35 16.98 29.22
C ILE A 742 -29.03 16.21 29.11
N THR A 743 -29.02 14.91 29.43
CA THR A 743 -27.81 14.09 29.43
C THR A 743 -28.01 12.78 28.66
N LYS A 744 -26.95 12.27 28.05
CA LYS A 744 -26.89 10.98 27.36
C LYS A 744 -25.60 10.24 27.77
N ASP A 745 -25.77 9.14 28.47
CA ASP A 745 -24.68 8.25 28.90
C ASP A 745 -23.82 7.81 27.69
N THR A 746 -22.50 7.79 27.87
CA THR A 746 -21.51 7.31 26.90
C THR A 746 -20.57 6.26 27.51
N THR A 747 -19.83 5.56 26.67
CA THR A 747 -18.89 4.48 27.01
C THR A 747 -17.57 4.66 26.25
N VAL A 748 -16.63 3.75 26.45
CA VAL A 748 -15.44 3.55 25.62
C VAL A 748 -15.29 2.04 25.38
N GLU A 749 -14.82 1.63 24.20
CA GLU A 749 -14.77 0.20 23.83
C GLU A 749 -13.37 -0.30 23.45
N GLY A 750 -12.45 0.60 23.09
CA GLY A 750 -11.06 0.26 22.73
C GLY A 750 -10.25 1.47 22.23
N TRP A 751 -9.10 1.18 21.62
CA TRP A 751 -8.36 2.15 20.80
C TRP A 751 -8.92 2.13 19.37
N ASP A 752 -9.18 3.31 18.83
CA ASP A 752 -9.90 3.56 17.56
C ASP A 752 -11.36 3.03 17.49
N GLU A 753 -11.85 2.39 18.56
CA GLU A 753 -13.24 1.98 18.73
C GLU A 753 -14.08 3.18 19.24
N TRP A 754 -14.39 4.13 18.33
CA TRP A 754 -15.05 5.40 18.64
C TRP A 754 -16.56 5.28 18.93
N VAL A 755 -16.96 5.55 20.17
CA VAL A 755 -18.36 5.52 20.62
C VAL A 755 -19.10 6.81 20.23
N PHE A 756 -19.86 6.76 19.14
CA PHE A 756 -20.80 7.84 18.77
C PHE A 756 -21.90 8.01 19.83
N THR A 757 -22.07 9.23 20.32
CA THR A 757 -23.07 9.57 21.35
C THR A 757 -23.92 10.75 20.89
N GLU A 758 -25.26 10.63 20.91
CA GLU A 758 -26.17 11.69 20.48
C GLU A 758 -27.32 11.97 21.47
N ILE A 759 -27.61 13.26 21.68
CA ILE A 759 -28.84 13.80 22.26
C ILE A 759 -29.72 14.36 21.12
N GLU A 760 -30.81 13.65 20.81
CA GLU A 760 -31.81 14.11 19.85
C GLU A 760 -32.71 15.23 20.42
N LYS A 761 -33.13 16.17 19.55
CA LYS A 761 -34.29 17.07 19.75
C LYS A 761 -34.22 17.93 21.02
N ILE A 762 -33.04 18.45 21.32
CA ILE A 762 -32.80 19.52 22.30
C ILE A 762 -33.65 20.73 21.91
N LYS A 763 -34.55 21.17 22.80
CA LYS A 763 -35.42 22.32 22.56
C LYS A 763 -34.70 23.61 23.00
N VAL A 764 -34.37 24.47 22.05
CA VAL A 764 -33.79 25.81 22.29
C VAL A 764 -34.87 26.87 22.06
N THR A 765 -35.02 27.81 23.00
CA THR A 765 -36.12 28.81 22.99
C THR A 765 -35.67 30.26 23.17
N ASP A 766 -34.59 30.50 23.89
CA ASP A 766 -34.00 31.82 24.15
C ASP A 766 -32.78 32.13 23.27
N GLY A 767 -32.29 31.13 22.51
CA GLY A 767 -31.15 31.23 21.61
C GLY A 767 -29.80 30.93 22.26
N VAL A 768 -29.78 30.31 23.45
CA VAL A 768 -28.56 29.90 24.14
C VAL A 768 -28.58 28.39 24.41
N LEU A 769 -27.45 27.72 24.19
CA LEU A 769 -27.24 26.33 24.57
C LEU A 769 -25.83 26.15 25.12
N THR A 770 -25.68 25.56 26.31
CA THR A 770 -24.37 25.09 26.79
C THR A 770 -24.26 23.60 26.55
N ILE A 771 -23.24 23.18 25.81
CA ILE A 771 -22.96 21.79 25.46
C ILE A 771 -21.70 21.30 26.17
N GLY A 772 -21.49 19.99 26.19
CA GLY A 772 -20.21 19.42 26.60
C GLY A 772 -20.27 17.95 26.99
N ALA A 773 -19.16 17.44 27.52
CA ALA A 773 -19.06 16.11 28.12
C ALA A 773 -18.72 16.21 29.61
N HIS A 774 -19.20 15.26 30.42
CA HIS A 774 -18.64 14.94 31.73
C HIS A 774 -18.02 13.54 31.65
N ILE A 775 -16.75 13.43 32.06
CA ILE A 775 -16.00 12.17 32.09
C ILE A 775 -15.51 11.94 33.52
N GLN A 776 -16.11 10.96 34.20
CA GLN A 776 -15.69 10.48 35.51
C GLN A 776 -15.37 8.98 35.43
N THR A 777 -14.12 8.59 35.69
CA THR A 777 -13.63 7.21 35.58
C THR A 777 -12.61 6.88 36.67
N ASN A 778 -12.36 5.58 36.89
CA ASN A 778 -11.29 5.11 37.78
C ASN A 778 -9.90 5.60 37.33
N PRO A 779 -8.91 5.61 38.24
CA PRO A 779 -7.54 5.93 37.88
C PRO A 779 -7.01 5.01 36.78
N ARG A 780 -6.15 5.57 35.94
CA ARG A 780 -5.44 4.93 34.82
C ARG A 780 -6.31 4.44 33.66
N ALA A 781 -7.62 4.66 33.72
CA ALA A 781 -8.43 4.73 32.49
C ALA A 781 -7.86 5.81 31.56
N TRP A 782 -8.05 5.62 30.26
CA TRP A 782 -7.56 6.52 29.21
C TRP A 782 -8.63 6.67 28.12
N GLY A 783 -8.52 7.70 27.30
CA GLY A 783 -9.39 7.90 26.15
C GLY A 783 -9.26 9.30 25.55
N SER A 784 -10.07 9.56 24.52
CA SER A 784 -10.12 10.84 23.80
C SER A 784 -11.55 11.20 23.45
N LEU A 785 -11.90 12.49 23.60
CA LEU A 785 -13.16 13.06 23.08
C LEU A 785 -12.88 13.89 21.84
N ASP A 786 -13.78 13.77 20.85
CA ASP A 786 -13.65 14.45 19.56
C ASP A 786 -15.00 14.69 18.85
N ASP A 787 -14.98 15.46 17.76
CA ASP A 787 -16.07 15.74 16.82
C ASP A 787 -17.38 16.17 17.48
N PHE A 788 -17.36 17.27 18.23
CA PHE A 788 -18.59 17.85 18.78
C PHE A 788 -19.43 18.51 17.68
N TYR A 789 -20.66 18.02 17.48
CA TYR A 789 -21.49 18.42 16.34
C TYR A 789 -22.92 18.78 16.78
N LEU A 790 -23.33 20.03 16.55
CA LEU A 790 -24.63 20.58 16.93
C LEU A 790 -25.33 21.17 15.70
N TYR A 791 -26.53 20.68 15.37
CA TYR A 791 -27.26 21.12 14.17
C TYR A 791 -28.77 21.22 14.38
N LYS A 792 -29.43 22.13 13.66
CA LYS A 792 -30.88 22.38 13.76
C LYS A 792 -31.66 21.32 13.00
N VAL A 793 -32.54 20.59 13.70
CA VAL A 793 -33.38 19.51 13.14
C VAL A 793 -34.87 19.85 13.02
N GLY A 794 -35.30 21.01 13.51
CA GLY A 794 -36.68 21.46 13.31
C GLY A 794 -37.05 22.80 13.93
N GLU A 795 -38.22 23.29 13.54
CA GLU A 795 -38.87 24.49 14.10
C GLU A 795 -39.66 24.15 15.37
N LEU A 796 -39.88 25.15 16.23
CA LEU A 796 -40.85 25.03 17.33
C LEU A 796 -42.29 25.09 16.79
N ASP A 797 -43.18 24.27 17.37
CA ASP A 797 -44.60 24.27 17.05
C ASP A 797 -45.24 25.65 17.32
N LYS A 798 -45.95 26.19 16.32
CA LYS A 798 -46.66 27.47 16.43
C LYS A 798 -47.91 27.30 17.28
N GLU A 799 -47.85 27.70 18.55
CA GLU A 799 -48.99 27.67 19.48
C GLU A 799 -50.26 28.28 18.86
N SER A 800 -51.30 27.46 18.75
CA SER A 800 -52.61 27.91 18.28
C SER A 800 -53.37 28.64 19.39
N VAL A 801 -53.50 29.96 19.25
CA VAL A 801 -54.25 30.81 20.21
C VAL A 801 -55.72 30.37 20.30
N PRO A 802 -56.25 30.06 21.50
CA PRO A 802 -57.63 29.62 21.66
C PRO A 802 -58.64 30.78 21.58
N GLU A 803 -59.66 30.65 20.73
CA GLU A 803 -60.79 31.59 20.68
C GLU A 803 -61.78 31.40 21.85
N GLU A 804 -62.52 32.47 22.19
CA GLU A 804 -63.39 32.52 23.38
C GLU A 804 -64.64 31.63 23.29
N SER A 805 -64.94 30.91 24.36
CA SER A 805 -66.14 30.06 24.48
C SER A 805 -67.40 30.84 24.89
N THR A 806 -68.54 30.65 24.22
CA THR A 806 -69.91 30.79 24.79
C THR A 806 -71.01 30.35 23.80
N PRO A 807 -72.18 29.84 24.24
CA PRO A 807 -72.33 28.58 24.96
C PRO A 807 -73.42 27.64 24.36
N GLU A 808 -73.58 26.47 24.98
CA GLU A 808 -74.52 25.36 24.73
C GLU A 808 -75.87 25.67 24.04
N LYS A 809 -76.33 24.69 23.22
CA LYS A 809 -77.74 24.28 23.25
C LYS A 809 -77.97 22.79 22.96
N THR A 810 -79.07 22.30 23.53
CA THR A 810 -79.52 20.90 23.66
C THR A 810 -80.27 20.36 22.44
N GLU A 811 -80.60 19.05 22.51
CA GLU A 811 -81.70 18.35 21.79
C GLU A 811 -81.50 18.11 20.27
N GLU A 812 -81.98 17.03 19.64
CA GLU A 812 -82.50 15.72 20.10
C GLU A 812 -82.35 14.65 18.96
N ASP A 813 -83.05 13.51 19.06
CA ASP A 813 -83.04 12.37 18.10
C ASP A 813 -83.78 12.61 16.74
N GLU A 814 -84.00 11.51 16.00
CA GLU A 814 -84.74 11.29 14.72
C GLU A 814 -83.89 11.45 13.43
N GLU A 815 -83.55 10.38 12.69
CA GLU A 815 -84.34 9.35 11.97
C GLU A 815 -84.61 9.67 10.48
N THR A 816 -83.86 8.99 9.59
CA THR A 816 -84.31 8.54 8.25
C THR A 816 -84.63 9.65 7.20
N ASP A 817 -84.84 9.40 5.90
CA ASP A 817 -84.80 8.17 5.08
C ASP A 817 -84.57 8.52 3.59
N LYS A 818 -84.24 7.51 2.76
CA LYS A 818 -84.52 7.43 1.30
C LYS A 818 -83.83 8.46 0.35
N GLU A 819 -83.69 8.24 -0.97
CA GLU A 819 -84.14 7.12 -1.82
C GLU A 819 -83.16 6.82 -3.00
N GLU A 820 -83.29 5.59 -3.50
CA GLU A 820 -83.11 5.04 -4.85
C GLU A 820 -83.09 6.00 -6.08
N THR A 821 -82.61 5.67 -7.30
CA THR A 821 -81.89 4.51 -7.90
C THR A 821 -81.21 4.90 -9.25
N SER A 822 -80.33 4.01 -9.74
CA SER A 822 -79.82 3.78 -11.13
C SER A 822 -80.33 4.59 -12.34
N VAL A 823 -79.41 4.90 -13.28
CA VAL A 823 -79.50 4.73 -14.78
C VAL A 823 -78.29 5.43 -15.46
N ASP A 824 -77.75 5.07 -16.64
CA ASP A 824 -77.46 3.80 -17.37
C ASP A 824 -76.85 4.19 -18.77
N ASN A 825 -75.91 3.39 -19.30
CA ASN A 825 -75.25 3.51 -20.64
C ASN A 825 -74.43 4.82 -20.92
N ASN A 826 -73.46 4.88 -21.87
CA ASN A 826 -73.16 4.02 -23.02
C ASN A 826 -71.66 4.13 -23.48
N ARG A 827 -71.02 2.99 -23.83
CA ARG A 827 -70.29 2.61 -25.09
C ARG A 827 -69.38 3.59 -25.87
N ASP A 828 -68.43 3.18 -26.74
CA ASP A 828 -67.94 1.90 -27.35
C ASP A 828 -66.47 2.16 -27.82
N THR A 829 -65.56 1.23 -28.19
CA THR A 829 -65.49 -0.26 -28.28
C THR A 829 -64.09 -0.70 -27.72
N THR A 830 -63.29 -1.75 -28.05
CA THR A 830 -63.18 -2.88 -29.04
C THR A 830 -62.58 -4.10 -28.29
N GLU A 831 -63.03 -5.36 -28.49
CA GLU A 831 -62.65 -6.38 -29.52
C GLU A 831 -61.18 -6.86 -29.45
N ASP A 832 -60.84 -8.16 -29.38
CA ASP A 832 -61.58 -9.46 -29.25
C ASP A 832 -60.60 -10.54 -28.61
N LEU A 833 -60.68 -11.89 -28.51
CA LEU A 833 -61.40 -13.02 -29.17
C LEU A 833 -61.62 -14.22 -28.18
N VAL A 834 -62.89 -14.61 -27.96
CA VAL A 834 -63.46 -15.99 -27.97
C VAL A 834 -62.92 -17.17 -27.09
N ASN A 835 -63.78 -17.57 -26.13
CA ASN A 835 -64.26 -18.91 -25.66
C ASN A 835 -63.50 -20.24 -25.93
N ASN A 836 -63.48 -21.12 -24.89
CA ASN A 836 -64.37 -22.31 -24.84
C ASN A 836 -64.48 -23.01 -23.44
N GLU A 837 -65.53 -23.83 -23.25
CA GLU A 837 -65.83 -24.61 -22.03
C GLU A 837 -65.45 -26.10 -22.13
N ASN A 838 -65.09 -26.79 -21.01
CA ASN A 838 -65.85 -27.92 -20.40
C ASN A 838 -65.08 -28.82 -19.38
N ASN A 839 -65.84 -29.58 -18.59
CA ASN A 839 -65.42 -30.73 -17.75
C ASN A 839 -65.11 -31.99 -18.63
N SER A 840 -64.60 -33.16 -18.20
CA SER A 840 -64.85 -33.92 -16.95
C SER A 840 -63.96 -35.17 -16.73
N ILE A 841 -63.62 -35.44 -15.45
CA ILE A 841 -63.60 -36.73 -14.69
C ILE A 841 -63.45 -38.09 -15.44
N GLU A 842 -62.45 -38.90 -15.05
CA GLU A 842 -62.51 -40.36 -14.73
C GLU A 842 -61.29 -40.76 -13.84
N ASN A 843 -61.43 -41.47 -12.71
CA ASN A 843 -61.31 -42.94 -12.50
C ASN A 843 -59.94 -43.59 -12.91
N THR A 844 -59.27 -44.48 -12.15
CA THR A 844 -59.59 -45.18 -10.87
C THR A 844 -58.35 -45.87 -10.22
N ASN A 845 -58.38 -46.02 -8.88
CA ASN A 845 -57.87 -47.11 -8.01
C ASN A 845 -56.40 -47.61 -8.06
N GLY A 846 -55.82 -47.84 -6.86
CA GLY A 846 -54.71 -48.80 -6.69
C GLY A 846 -53.94 -48.82 -5.35
N ASP A 847 -54.58 -49.23 -4.25
CA ASP A 847 -54.04 -49.95 -3.06
C ASP A 847 -52.55 -50.39 -3.07
N ASN A 848 -51.77 -50.44 -1.97
CA ASN A 848 -51.92 -50.20 -0.52
C ASN A 848 -50.47 -50.09 0.07
N ALA A 849 -50.15 -49.68 1.30
CA ALA A 849 -50.85 -49.82 2.58
C ALA A 849 -50.51 -48.71 3.62
N GLN A 850 -51.18 -48.78 4.77
CA GLN A 850 -51.17 -47.79 5.87
C GLN A 850 -49.92 -47.83 6.77
N ILE A 851 -49.67 -46.71 7.48
CA ILE A 851 -49.76 -46.65 8.96
C ILE A 851 -50.17 -45.23 9.38
N ASN A 852 -50.77 -45.10 10.57
CA ASN A 852 -51.54 -43.94 11.03
C ASN A 852 -50.83 -43.15 12.14
N ASP A 853 -51.16 -41.85 12.25
CA ASP A 853 -51.10 -40.96 13.43
C ASP A 853 -49.76 -40.83 14.19
N LYS A 854 -49.22 -39.62 14.46
CA LYS A 854 -49.88 -38.34 14.79
C LYS A 854 -49.00 -37.15 14.40
N ASN A 855 -49.63 -36.05 13.97
CA ASN A 855 -49.00 -34.72 13.99
C ASN A 855 -49.26 -34.01 15.32
N GLY A 856 -48.27 -33.23 15.76
CA GLY A 856 -48.35 -32.27 16.84
C GLY A 856 -47.08 -31.43 16.82
N ASP A 857 -47.25 -30.12 16.64
CA ASP A 857 -46.32 -29.01 16.82
C ASP A 857 -44.84 -29.23 16.43
N ILE A 858 -44.44 -28.59 15.32
CA ILE A 858 -43.04 -28.22 15.04
C ILE A 858 -42.98 -26.69 15.08
N ASP A 859 -41.96 -26.18 15.76
CA ASP A 859 -41.63 -24.76 15.93
C ASP A 859 -40.49 -24.39 14.98
N ASP A 860 -40.54 -23.21 14.35
CA ASP A 860 -39.56 -22.78 13.36
C ASP A 860 -38.33 -22.16 14.04
N GLN A 861 -37.35 -23.00 14.40
CA GLN A 861 -36.03 -22.56 14.87
C GLN A 861 -34.89 -23.15 14.02
N ALA A 862 -34.56 -22.47 12.92
CA ALA A 862 -33.25 -22.55 12.27
C ALA A 862 -33.00 -21.33 11.35
N LYS A 863 -32.39 -20.27 11.88
CA LYS A 863 -31.64 -19.28 11.09
C LYS A 863 -30.32 -18.96 11.79
N HIS A 864 -29.31 -18.72 10.96
CA HIS A 864 -27.87 -18.56 11.22
C HIS A 864 -27.45 -18.01 12.59
N LEU A 865 -26.45 -18.69 13.17
CA LEU A 865 -25.49 -18.15 14.13
C LEU A 865 -24.10 -18.62 13.68
N LEU A 866 -23.13 -17.70 13.61
CA LEU A 866 -21.73 -17.99 13.30
C LEU A 866 -20.96 -18.45 14.57
N PRO A 867 -19.82 -19.15 14.44
CA PRO A 867 -19.02 -19.58 15.59
C PRO A 867 -18.29 -18.43 16.29
N GLN A 868 -18.10 -18.52 17.61
CA GLN A 868 -17.29 -17.57 18.39
C GLN A 868 -15.86 -18.09 18.58
N THR A 869 -14.87 -17.42 17.99
CA THR A 869 -13.42 -17.74 18.15
C THR A 869 -12.65 -16.76 19.05
N ALA A 870 -13.04 -15.47 19.06
CA ALA A 870 -12.34 -14.40 19.79
C ALA A 870 -12.12 -14.65 21.31
N THR A 871 -13.07 -15.32 21.97
CA THR A 871 -13.06 -15.50 23.44
C THR A 871 -11.92 -16.40 23.95
N SER A 872 -11.32 -17.21 23.06
CA SER A 872 -10.26 -18.15 23.42
C SER A 872 -8.88 -17.47 23.55
N ILE A 873 -8.53 -16.59 22.61
CA ILE A 873 -7.23 -15.90 22.53
C ILE A 873 -7.03 -15.00 23.75
N TYR A 874 -8.05 -14.22 24.12
CA TYR A 874 -8.07 -13.36 25.30
C TYR A 874 -7.72 -14.12 26.60
N SER A 875 -8.18 -15.37 26.71
CA SER A 875 -7.91 -16.23 27.87
C SER A 875 -6.44 -16.65 27.99
N TYR A 876 -5.73 -16.80 26.87
CA TYR A 876 -4.29 -17.14 26.86
C TYR A 876 -3.40 -15.91 27.06
N LEU A 877 -3.75 -14.76 26.45
CA LEU A 877 -3.08 -13.48 26.69
C LEU A 877 -3.08 -13.11 28.18
N LEU A 878 -4.23 -13.23 28.85
CA LEU A 878 -4.35 -12.95 30.28
C LEU A 878 -3.41 -13.83 31.14
N VAL A 879 -3.24 -15.11 30.79
CA VAL A 879 -2.29 -16.02 31.47
C VAL A 879 -0.84 -15.61 31.20
N GLY A 880 -0.50 -15.19 29.99
CA GLY A 880 0.82 -14.65 29.64
C GLY A 880 1.18 -13.42 30.47
N VAL A 881 0.27 -12.43 30.53
CA VAL A 881 0.44 -11.20 31.33
C VAL A 881 0.62 -11.51 32.82
N ILE A 882 -0.15 -12.45 33.38
CA ILE A 882 0.00 -12.90 34.78
C ILE A 882 1.38 -13.52 35.04
N LEU A 883 1.93 -14.29 34.10
CA LEU A 883 3.27 -14.87 34.21
C LEU A 883 4.38 -13.81 34.12
N ILE A 884 4.25 -12.83 33.21
CA ILE A 884 5.19 -11.70 33.06
C ILE A 884 5.20 -10.85 34.34
N ILE A 885 4.03 -10.47 34.86
CA ILE A 885 3.90 -9.72 36.13
C ILE A 885 4.48 -10.54 37.30
N GLY A 886 4.24 -11.85 37.34
CA GLY A 886 4.85 -12.75 38.32
C GLY A 886 6.39 -12.77 38.26
N GLY A 887 6.96 -12.76 37.06
CA GLY A 887 8.39 -12.63 36.81
C GLY A 887 8.96 -11.30 37.30
N ILE A 888 8.33 -10.18 36.91
CA ILE A 888 8.72 -8.82 37.28
C ILE A 888 8.67 -8.63 38.80
N ILE A 889 7.59 -9.06 39.47
CA ILE A 889 7.48 -9.01 40.93
C ILE A 889 8.59 -9.84 41.60
N THR A 890 8.87 -11.04 41.08
CA THR A 890 9.94 -11.90 41.60
C THR A 890 11.32 -11.25 41.45
N TYR A 891 11.58 -10.61 40.31
CA TYR A 891 12.81 -9.87 40.04
C TYR A 891 12.96 -8.64 40.94
N ILE A 892 11.90 -7.84 41.15
CA ILE A 892 11.89 -6.69 42.05
C ILE A 892 12.09 -7.12 43.51
N VAL A 893 11.49 -8.23 43.95
CA VAL A 893 11.70 -8.80 45.29
C VAL A 893 13.14 -9.32 45.46
N TYR A 894 13.72 -9.94 44.43
CA TYR A 894 15.13 -10.34 44.41
C TYR A 894 16.07 -9.13 44.50
N GLN A 895 15.88 -8.10 43.68
CA GLN A 895 16.62 -6.83 43.72
C GLN A 895 16.51 -6.14 45.08
N LYS A 896 15.31 -6.03 45.67
CA LYS A 896 15.11 -5.45 47.01
C LYS A 896 15.82 -6.26 48.10
N ARG A 897 15.78 -7.61 48.05
CA ARG A 897 16.56 -8.46 48.99
C ARG A 897 18.07 -8.28 48.84
N LYS A 898 18.58 -8.14 47.61
CA LYS A 898 20.00 -7.92 47.31
C LYS A 898 20.54 -6.57 47.78
N ARG A 899 19.66 -5.60 48.11
CA ARG A 899 20.01 -4.31 48.73
C ARG A 899 19.88 -4.27 50.27
N THR A 900 19.54 -5.39 50.92
CA THR A 900 19.28 -5.45 52.38
C THR A 900 20.07 -6.56 53.10
N ILE A 901 21.25 -6.91 52.57
CA ILE A 901 22.18 -7.92 53.10
C ILE A 901 23.59 -7.30 53.12
#